data_AF-A0A1Z8NS24-F1
#
_entry.id   AF-A0A1Z8NS24-F1
#
_cell.length_a   1.000
_cell.length_b   1.000
_cell.length_c   1.000
_cell.angle_alpha   90.00
_cell.angle_beta   90.00
_cell.angle_gamma   90.00
#
_symmetry.space_group_name_H-M   'P 1'
#
loop_
_entity.id
_entity.type
_entity.pdbx_description
1 polymer ?
#
loop_
_entity_poly.entity_id
_entity_poly.type
_entity_poly.pdbx_seq_one_letter_code
_entity_poly.pdbx_strand_id
1 'polypeptide(L)'
;MHNNLPNDIYCIPDEQIIKKKSNSLKVVSDFKPSGDQPQAISELVEGIRSGEKDQVLLGVTGSGKTYTIANTIELVNRPALILAPNKTLAAQLYGEMKDFFPNNAVEYFVSYYDYYQPEAYVPRTDTYIEKDASINEQIDRMRHSATRALLEQNDVIIVSSVSCIYGIGSVETYSEMTEKISAGQAINRNDLLKRFVELQYSRNDTAFYRGTFRVRGDIVEIFPSHLEDRAWRFSMFGDDIESIWEIDPLTGEKLETLEQVVVYPSSHYVTPRPTLMQALPKIKTELKNVISTFQKEGKLLEAQRIEERTTFDIEMLETTGHCSGIENYSRYLTGRNAGDPPPTLFEYLPDNALLIIDESHVTIPQLGAMYKGDFSRKTTLHKFGFRLPSCLDNRPLKFEEWESMRPQTLFVSATPGPWEMNQTDGTFIEQLVRPTGLIDPPCFVRPVSTQVDDLLAECRTCASKGERVLVTTLTKKMSEDLTEFMHEAGIRVRYLHSDIDTLERIEIIRDLRLGAFDVLIGINLLREGLDIPECALVAILDADKEGFLRSKTSLVQTIGRAARNIEGRVILYADKMTDSLKYAINETDRRRLKQKEYNKINGITPESIKKNISDILEDVYGSDNLTSESEKIASSYIKGNNFQAHITGLNEQMKDAAGNLEFEEAARIRDEIRRLESLELGLGKPGVSTSASSKSHSKKNARTKTINF
;
A
#
# COMPACT_ATOMS: atom_id res chain seq x y z
N MET A 1 29.49 -28.39 9.81
CA MET A 1 30.55 -27.49 9.34
C MET A 1 29.88 -26.40 8.52
N HIS A 2 29.77 -25.13 8.89
CA HIS A 2 30.17 -24.36 10.06
C HIS A 2 28.99 -23.45 10.41
N ASN A 3 28.47 -23.56 11.64
CA ASN A 3 27.84 -22.43 12.32
C ASN A 3 28.97 -21.44 12.61
N ASN A 4 28.91 -20.27 11.99
CA ASN A 4 29.57 -19.02 12.40
C ASN A 4 29.24 -17.98 11.32
N LEU A 5 28.06 -17.39 11.40
CA LEU A 5 27.81 -16.06 10.87
C LEU A 5 27.52 -15.17 12.09
N PRO A 6 28.06 -13.94 12.15
CA PRO A 6 27.94 -13.11 13.35
C PRO A 6 26.50 -12.62 13.47
N ASN A 7 25.85 -12.91 14.60
CA ASN A 7 24.54 -12.36 14.96
C ASN A 7 24.57 -10.84 15.26
N ASP A 8 25.72 -10.18 15.12
CA ASP A 8 25.97 -8.84 15.69
C ASP A 8 26.07 -7.71 14.63
N ILE A 9 25.73 -7.94 13.36
CA ILE A 9 25.97 -6.92 12.30
C ILE A 9 24.73 -6.04 11.97
N TYR A 10 23.55 -6.35 12.49
CA TYR A 10 22.32 -5.60 12.18
C TYR A 10 21.67 -4.92 13.39
N CYS A 11 22.36 -4.84 14.53
CA CYS A 11 21.80 -4.24 15.75
C CYS A 11 22.19 -2.77 15.90
N ILE A 12 21.17 -1.95 16.15
CA ILE A 12 21.30 -0.55 16.55
C ILE A 12 22.07 -0.50 17.88
N PRO A 13 23.16 0.29 18.00
CA PRO A 13 23.78 0.56 19.29
C PRO A 13 22.79 1.27 20.23
N ASP A 14 22.62 0.75 21.45
CA ASP A 14 21.66 1.23 22.47
C ASP A 14 21.76 2.75 22.81
N GLU A 15 22.87 3.41 22.46
CA GLU A 15 23.20 4.76 22.95
C GLU A 15 22.58 5.93 22.13
N GLN A 16 21.89 5.69 21.00
CA GLN A 16 21.28 6.77 20.20
C GLN A 16 19.75 6.69 20.07
N ILE A 17 19.09 5.77 20.78
CA ILE A 17 17.68 5.49 20.59
C ILE A 17 16.83 6.60 21.23
N ILE A 18 16.07 7.33 20.40
CA ILE A 18 14.98 8.20 20.83
C ILE A 18 14.10 7.39 21.77
N LYS A 19 13.90 7.87 23.01
CA LYS A 19 13.11 7.14 24.02
C LYS A 19 11.71 6.85 23.46
N LYS A 20 11.47 5.59 23.11
CA LYS A 20 10.23 5.21 22.41
C LYS A 20 9.01 5.43 23.30
N LYS A 21 7.94 5.97 22.73
CA LYS A 21 6.64 6.01 23.40
C LYS A 21 6.15 4.58 23.59
N SER A 22 5.75 4.25 24.81
CA SER A 22 5.28 2.92 25.19
C SER A 22 3.77 2.92 25.36
N ASN A 23 3.05 2.97 24.25
CA ASN A 23 1.61 2.73 24.21
C ASN A 23 1.35 1.24 23.93
N SER A 24 0.20 0.73 24.37
CA SER A 24 -0.24 -0.63 24.01
C SER A 24 -1.13 -0.58 22.77
N LEU A 25 -0.94 -1.53 21.86
CA LEU A 25 -1.85 -1.81 20.75
C LEU A 25 -3.20 -2.23 21.31
N LYS A 26 -4.28 -1.57 20.89
CA LYS A 26 -5.63 -1.83 21.40
C LYS A 26 -6.67 -1.79 20.31
N VAL A 27 -7.43 -2.88 20.16
CA VAL A 27 -8.51 -2.94 19.19
C VAL A 27 -9.73 -2.18 19.71
N VAL A 28 -10.32 -1.36 18.85
CA VAL A 28 -11.61 -0.70 19.03
C VAL A 28 -12.56 -1.26 17.98
N SER A 29 -13.59 -1.99 18.41
CA SER A 29 -14.59 -2.57 17.51
C SER A 29 -15.86 -2.92 18.27
N ASP A 30 -17.01 -2.81 17.59
CA ASP A 30 -18.29 -3.33 18.08
C ASP A 30 -18.42 -4.85 17.90
N PHE A 31 -17.53 -5.46 17.10
CA PHE A 31 -17.50 -6.89 16.90
C PHE A 31 -16.94 -7.61 18.12
N LYS A 32 -17.34 -8.87 18.28
CA LYS A 32 -16.71 -9.83 19.18
C LYS A 32 -16.23 -11.03 18.38
N PRO A 33 -15.07 -11.63 18.72
CA PRO A 33 -14.62 -12.86 18.08
C PRO A 33 -15.72 -13.92 18.10
N SER A 34 -16.04 -14.48 16.93
CA SER A 34 -17.14 -15.43 16.74
C SER A 34 -16.80 -16.50 15.70
N GLY A 35 -17.61 -17.56 15.60
CA GLY A 35 -17.30 -18.69 14.74
C GLY A 35 -16.01 -19.38 15.20
N ASP A 36 -15.09 -19.62 14.25
CA ASP A 36 -13.78 -20.21 14.52
C ASP A 36 -12.74 -19.18 15.02
N GLN A 37 -13.06 -17.87 14.99
CA GLN A 37 -12.09 -16.81 15.34
C GLN A 37 -11.50 -16.96 16.76
N PRO A 38 -12.27 -17.25 17.84
CA PRO A 38 -11.69 -17.35 19.17
C PRO A 38 -10.60 -18.43 19.28
N GLN A 39 -10.85 -19.59 18.67
CA GLN A 39 -9.89 -20.69 18.63
C GLN A 39 -8.67 -20.32 17.78
N ALA A 40 -8.89 -19.76 16.58
CA ALA A 40 -7.80 -19.35 15.70
C ALA A 40 -6.90 -18.28 16.36
N ILE A 41 -7.49 -17.29 17.03
CA ILE A 41 -6.74 -16.27 17.78
C ILE A 41 -5.92 -16.93 18.89
N SER A 42 -6.51 -17.83 19.67
CA SER A 42 -5.83 -18.52 20.77
C SER A 42 -4.63 -19.32 20.27
N GLU A 43 -4.81 -20.13 19.23
CA GLU A 43 -3.75 -20.96 18.64
C GLU A 43 -2.62 -20.09 18.05
N LEU A 44 -2.96 -19.02 17.33
CA LEU A 44 -1.98 -18.09 16.78
C LEU A 44 -1.13 -17.43 17.88
N VAL A 45 -1.78 -16.95 18.93
CA VAL A 45 -1.12 -16.29 20.07
C VAL A 45 -0.24 -17.28 20.83
N GLU A 46 -0.71 -18.52 21.03
CA GLU A 46 0.06 -19.57 21.69
C GLU A 46 1.32 -19.91 20.87
N GLY A 47 1.18 -20.14 19.56
CA GLY A 47 2.32 -20.41 18.67
C GLY A 47 3.34 -19.27 18.64
N ILE A 48 2.88 -18.01 18.66
CA ILE A 48 3.80 -16.87 18.70
C ILE A 48 4.58 -16.85 20.03
N ARG A 49 3.88 -17.08 21.14
CA ARG A 49 4.48 -17.06 22.50
C ARG A 49 5.37 -18.28 22.77
N SER A 50 5.11 -19.42 22.11
CA SER A 50 5.95 -20.62 22.17
C SER A 50 7.24 -20.47 21.32
N GLY A 51 7.33 -19.42 20.49
CA GLY A 51 8.49 -19.13 19.67
C GLY A 51 8.45 -19.78 18.29
N GLU A 52 7.29 -20.23 17.80
CA GLU A 52 7.15 -20.77 16.45
C GLU A 52 7.49 -19.69 15.41
N LYS A 53 8.45 -19.99 14.52
CA LYS A 53 8.88 -19.05 13.47
C LYS A 53 7.77 -18.78 12.46
N ASP A 54 7.03 -19.83 12.08
CA ASP A 54 6.13 -19.85 10.95
C ASP A 54 4.78 -20.45 11.35
N GLN A 55 3.69 -19.75 11.03
CA GLN A 55 2.33 -20.25 11.23
C GLN A 55 1.44 -19.88 10.03
N VAL A 56 0.48 -20.75 9.71
CA VAL A 56 -0.46 -20.55 8.60
C VAL A 56 -1.88 -20.44 9.15
N LEU A 57 -2.55 -19.33 8.88
CA LEU A 57 -3.99 -19.16 9.06
C LEU A 57 -4.70 -19.49 7.74
N LEU A 58 -5.30 -20.68 7.68
CA LEU A 58 -6.17 -21.11 6.60
C LEU A 58 -7.58 -20.54 6.83
N GLY A 59 -7.79 -19.30 6.38
CA GLY A 59 -9.05 -18.58 6.54
C GLY A 59 -9.84 -18.46 5.25
N VAL A 60 -11.12 -18.84 5.24
CA VAL A 60 -11.98 -18.66 4.04
C VAL A 60 -12.38 -17.20 3.82
N THR A 61 -12.76 -16.85 2.60
CA THR A 61 -13.28 -15.52 2.29
C THR A 61 -14.53 -15.22 3.13
N GLY A 62 -14.55 -14.04 3.76
CA GLY A 62 -15.66 -13.58 4.60
C GLY A 62 -15.66 -14.13 6.03
N SER A 63 -14.63 -14.88 6.46
CA SER A 63 -14.52 -15.34 7.85
C SER A 63 -13.98 -14.28 8.82
N GLY A 64 -13.64 -13.08 8.34
CA GLY A 64 -13.09 -11.99 9.16
C GLY A 64 -11.60 -12.16 9.50
N LYS A 65 -10.78 -12.58 8.52
CA LYS A 65 -9.32 -12.79 8.70
C LYS A 65 -8.61 -11.55 9.27
N THR A 66 -8.90 -10.36 8.76
CA THR A 66 -8.29 -9.11 9.26
C THR A 66 -8.58 -8.89 10.74
N TYR A 67 -9.82 -9.15 11.17
CA TYR A 67 -10.21 -9.00 12.58
C TYR A 67 -9.51 -10.03 13.48
N THR A 68 -9.36 -11.29 13.03
CA THR A 68 -8.53 -12.30 13.71
C THR A 68 -7.11 -11.78 13.90
N ILE A 69 -6.48 -11.28 12.83
CA ILE A 69 -5.11 -10.76 12.88
C ILE A 69 -4.99 -9.54 13.79
N ALA A 70 -5.96 -8.61 13.76
CA ALA A 70 -5.98 -7.46 14.66
C ALA A 70 -6.00 -7.89 16.14
N ASN A 71 -6.85 -8.86 16.50
CA ASN A 71 -6.89 -9.40 17.86
C ASN A 71 -5.57 -10.12 18.23
N THR A 72 -4.97 -10.87 17.29
CA THR A 72 -3.65 -11.49 17.51
C THR A 72 -2.57 -10.43 17.77
N ILE A 73 -2.56 -9.34 16.99
CA ILE A 73 -1.61 -8.22 17.17
C ILE A 73 -1.80 -7.55 18.54
N GLU A 74 -3.04 -7.27 18.96
CA GLU A 74 -3.32 -6.70 20.28
C GLU A 74 -2.86 -7.61 21.43
N LEU A 75 -3.19 -8.91 21.36
CA LEU A 75 -2.87 -9.86 22.44
C LEU A 75 -1.37 -10.16 22.57
N VAL A 76 -0.63 -10.05 21.46
CA VAL A 76 0.82 -10.20 21.43
C VAL A 76 1.52 -8.87 21.74
N ASN A 77 0.89 -7.74 21.41
CA ASN A 77 1.33 -6.38 21.64
C ASN A 77 2.76 -6.11 21.14
N ARG A 78 3.02 -6.48 19.87
CA ARG A 78 4.29 -6.32 19.16
C ARG A 78 4.10 -5.48 17.89
N PRO A 79 5.09 -4.67 17.49
CA PRO A 79 5.09 -4.01 16.18
C PRO A 79 4.81 -5.01 15.05
N ALA A 80 4.02 -4.63 14.06
CA ALA A 80 3.60 -5.54 12.99
C ALA A 80 3.82 -4.92 11.61
N LEU A 81 4.33 -5.73 10.68
CA LEU A 81 4.37 -5.44 9.25
C LEU A 81 3.40 -6.37 8.53
N ILE A 82 2.41 -5.80 7.82
CA ILE A 82 1.43 -6.52 7.03
C ILE A 82 1.78 -6.34 5.55
N LEU A 83 2.14 -7.41 4.84
CA LEU A 83 2.35 -7.38 3.39
C LEU A 83 1.08 -7.77 2.64
N ALA A 84 0.75 -6.97 1.63
CA ALA A 84 -0.29 -7.25 0.66
C ALA A 84 0.29 -7.35 -0.77
N PRO A 85 -0.29 -8.18 -1.66
CA PRO A 85 0.22 -8.41 -3.01
C PRO A 85 0.01 -7.23 -3.96
N ASN A 86 -0.89 -6.30 -3.64
CA ASN A 86 -1.22 -5.16 -4.50
C ASN A 86 -1.63 -3.91 -3.68
N LYS A 87 -1.57 -2.73 -4.32
CA LYS A 87 -1.86 -1.44 -3.67
C LYS A 87 -3.32 -1.33 -3.18
N THR A 88 -4.28 -1.90 -3.92
CA THR A 88 -5.70 -1.86 -3.58
C THR A 88 -5.99 -2.61 -2.27
N LEU A 89 -5.50 -3.85 -2.15
CA LEU A 89 -5.64 -4.63 -0.92
C LEU A 89 -4.86 -4.00 0.23
N ALA A 90 -3.67 -3.45 -0.05
CA ALA A 90 -2.91 -2.71 0.96
C ALA A 90 -3.72 -1.50 1.50
N ALA A 91 -4.38 -0.73 0.63
CA ALA A 91 -5.21 0.41 1.05
C ALA A 91 -6.43 -0.05 1.88
N GLN A 92 -7.09 -1.15 1.47
CA GLN A 92 -8.18 -1.75 2.23
C GLN A 92 -7.75 -2.18 3.64
N LEU A 93 -6.64 -2.93 3.74
CA LEU A 93 -6.09 -3.37 5.02
C LEU A 93 -5.63 -2.19 5.87
N TYR A 94 -5.06 -1.16 5.28
CA TYR A 94 -4.69 0.07 6.00
C TYR A 94 -5.92 0.75 6.60
N GLY A 95 -7.00 0.90 5.83
CA GLY A 95 -8.27 1.44 6.33
C GLY A 95 -8.85 0.60 7.48
N GLU A 96 -8.96 -0.72 7.28
CA GLU A 96 -9.45 -1.65 8.31
C GLU A 96 -8.60 -1.60 9.58
N MET A 97 -7.27 -1.57 9.46
CA MET A 97 -6.38 -1.50 10.61
C MET A 97 -6.46 -0.13 11.32
N LYS A 98 -6.64 0.96 10.58
CA LYS A 98 -6.83 2.30 11.17
C LYS A 98 -8.13 2.37 11.97
N ASP A 99 -9.20 1.74 11.47
CA ASP A 99 -10.48 1.65 12.18
C ASP A 99 -10.36 0.77 13.44
N PHE A 100 -9.62 -0.33 13.36
CA PHE A 100 -9.38 -1.19 14.53
C PHE A 100 -8.43 -0.56 15.55
N PHE A 101 -7.44 0.23 15.13
CA PHE A 101 -6.42 0.80 16.01
C PHE A 101 -6.37 2.35 15.91
N PRO A 102 -7.46 3.07 16.19
CA PRO A 102 -7.56 4.51 15.97
C PRO A 102 -6.64 5.34 16.89
N ASN A 103 -6.10 4.73 17.95
CA ASN A 103 -5.25 5.36 18.94
C ASN A 103 -3.76 4.93 18.84
N ASN A 104 -3.41 4.12 17.85
CA ASN A 104 -2.05 3.62 17.63
C ASN A 104 -1.50 4.08 16.27
N ALA A 105 -0.20 3.91 16.03
CA ALA A 105 0.44 4.29 14.79
C ALA A 105 0.18 3.25 13.68
N VAL A 106 -0.92 3.43 12.94
CA VAL A 106 -1.19 2.66 11.72
C VAL A 106 -0.67 3.42 10.51
N GLU A 107 0.28 2.83 9.82
CA GLU A 107 1.11 3.47 8.81
C GLU A 107 1.04 2.74 7.46
N TYR A 108 1.33 3.45 6.37
CA TYR A 108 1.19 2.95 5.00
C TYR A 108 2.51 3.06 4.23
N PHE A 109 3.00 1.96 3.68
CA PHE A 109 4.29 1.90 2.99
C PHE A 109 4.19 1.19 1.64
N VAL A 110 3.87 1.95 0.58
CA VAL A 110 3.82 1.42 -0.80
C VAL A 110 4.72 2.24 -1.73
N SER A 111 4.81 1.84 -2.99
CA SER A 111 5.46 2.66 -4.00
C SER A 111 4.76 4.03 -4.10
N TYR A 112 5.55 5.07 -3.84
CA TYR A 112 5.21 6.48 -3.96
C TYR A 112 5.15 6.98 -5.40
N TYR A 113 5.30 6.10 -6.39
CA TYR A 113 5.07 6.45 -7.79
C TYR A 113 3.61 6.18 -8.18
N ASP A 114 2.94 7.19 -8.74
CA ASP A 114 1.65 7.03 -9.45
C ASP A 114 1.90 6.39 -10.80
N TYR A 115 2.89 6.91 -11.51
CA TYR A 115 3.41 6.36 -12.75
C TYR A 115 4.91 6.10 -12.60
N TYR A 116 5.37 4.94 -13.06
CA TYR A 116 6.78 4.59 -13.06
C TYR A 116 7.16 3.78 -14.28
N GLN A 117 7.99 4.39 -15.13
CA GLN A 117 8.68 3.72 -16.22
C GLN A 117 10.14 3.53 -15.82
N PRO A 118 10.59 2.27 -15.59
CA PRO A 118 11.98 2.04 -15.24
C PRO A 118 12.88 2.32 -16.44
N GLU A 119 14.09 2.76 -16.14
CA GLU A 119 15.18 2.79 -17.12
C GLU A 119 15.37 1.39 -17.74
N ALA A 120 15.39 1.29 -19.06
CA ALA A 120 15.58 0.01 -19.75
C ALA A 120 16.27 0.21 -21.10
N TYR A 121 16.86 -0.87 -21.60
CA TYR A 121 17.39 -0.92 -22.95
C TYR A 121 16.88 -2.18 -23.64
N VAL A 122 16.35 -2.04 -24.85
CA VAL A 122 15.82 -3.14 -25.66
C VAL A 122 16.76 -3.38 -26.84
N PRO A 123 17.68 -4.38 -26.75
CA PRO A 123 18.72 -4.56 -27.76
C PRO A 123 18.18 -4.88 -29.16
N ARG A 124 17.02 -5.54 -29.24
CA ARG A 124 16.40 -5.93 -30.50
C ARG A 124 15.99 -4.72 -31.37
N THR A 125 15.63 -3.62 -30.73
CA THR A 125 15.17 -2.40 -31.41
C THR A 125 16.13 -1.23 -31.21
N ASP A 126 17.29 -1.47 -30.59
CA ASP A 126 18.25 -0.43 -30.18
C ASP A 126 17.59 0.77 -29.50
N THR A 127 16.61 0.47 -28.63
CA THR A 127 15.80 1.51 -27.98
C THR A 127 16.20 1.65 -26.52
N TYR A 128 16.74 2.82 -26.19
CA TYR A 128 16.91 3.24 -24.80
C TYR A 128 15.62 3.89 -24.30
N ILE A 129 15.19 3.45 -23.13
CA ILE A 129 14.00 3.93 -22.44
C ILE A 129 14.49 4.67 -21.20
N GLU A 130 14.28 5.98 -21.18
CA GLU A 130 14.59 6.82 -20.04
C GLU A 130 13.69 6.49 -18.84
N LYS A 131 14.21 6.77 -17.65
CA LYS A 131 13.41 6.71 -16.42
C LYS A 131 12.45 7.89 -16.47
N ASP A 132 11.16 7.59 -16.41
CA ASP A 132 10.12 8.60 -16.26
C ASP A 132 9.20 8.19 -15.10
N ALA A 133 8.87 9.14 -14.24
CA ALA A 133 8.13 8.85 -13.03
C ALA A 133 7.40 10.07 -12.49
N SER A 134 6.18 9.83 -11.99
CA SER A 134 5.41 10.82 -11.23
C SER A 134 5.34 10.36 -9.78
N ILE A 135 5.78 11.23 -8.86
CA ILE A 135 5.74 10.98 -7.42
C ILE A 135 4.41 11.46 -6.85
N ASN A 136 3.77 10.58 -6.10
CA ASN A 136 2.64 10.88 -5.25
C ASN A 136 3.16 11.41 -3.90
N GLU A 137 3.02 12.71 -3.71
CA GLU A 137 3.44 13.37 -2.48
C GLU A 137 2.72 12.79 -1.24
N GLN A 138 1.45 12.43 -1.31
CA GLN A 138 0.75 11.88 -0.15
C GLN A 138 1.35 10.53 0.28
N ILE A 139 1.63 9.63 -0.67
CA ILE A 139 2.26 8.34 -0.37
C ILE A 139 3.68 8.54 0.16
N ASP A 140 4.46 9.47 -0.40
CA ASP A 140 5.83 9.73 0.06
C ASP A 140 5.87 10.17 1.53
N ARG A 141 4.94 11.04 1.94
CA ARG A 141 4.75 11.40 3.36
C ARG A 141 4.40 10.20 4.21
N MET A 142 3.47 9.36 3.76
CA MET A 142 3.09 8.15 4.53
C MET A 142 4.29 7.21 4.70
N ARG A 143 5.19 7.10 3.71
CA ARG A 143 6.44 6.34 3.84
C ARG A 143 7.37 6.95 4.89
N HIS A 144 7.51 8.27 4.89
CA HIS A 144 8.29 8.99 5.91
C HIS A 144 7.69 8.81 7.32
N SER A 145 6.36 8.88 7.43
CA SER A 145 5.62 8.61 8.67
C SER A 145 5.89 7.19 9.18
N ALA A 146 5.81 6.18 8.30
CA ALA A 146 6.08 4.79 8.63
C ALA A 146 7.50 4.55 9.18
N THR A 147 8.53 5.05 8.49
CA THR A 147 9.92 4.89 8.94
C THR A 147 10.18 5.61 10.26
N ARG A 148 9.58 6.80 10.45
CA ARG A 148 9.70 7.55 11.71
C ARG A 148 8.98 6.85 12.86
N ALA A 149 7.77 6.34 12.63
CA ALA A 149 6.98 5.64 13.65
C ALA A 149 7.76 4.46 14.25
N LEU A 150 8.45 3.68 13.42
CA LEU A 150 9.31 2.57 13.88
C LEU A 150 10.46 3.02 14.80
N LEU A 151 10.99 4.23 14.58
CA LEU A 151 12.08 4.79 15.39
C LEU A 151 11.56 5.40 16.71
N GLU A 152 10.36 5.97 16.71
CA GLU A 152 9.83 6.74 17.86
C GLU A 152 8.86 5.95 18.77
N GLN A 153 8.24 4.87 18.29
CA GLN A 153 7.13 4.21 18.99
C GLN A 153 7.20 2.67 18.86
N ASN A 154 6.50 1.97 19.77
CA ASN A 154 6.42 0.51 19.78
C ASN A 154 5.04 -0.03 19.35
N ASP A 155 4.01 0.80 19.34
CA ASP A 155 2.65 0.46 18.93
C ASP A 155 2.42 0.76 17.44
N VAL A 156 3.26 0.17 16.59
CA VAL A 156 3.29 0.46 15.15
C VAL A 156 2.77 -0.72 14.35
N ILE A 157 1.82 -0.45 13.45
CA ILE A 157 1.34 -1.39 12.43
C ILE A 157 1.59 -0.76 11.07
N ILE A 158 2.46 -1.35 10.25
CA ILE A 158 2.70 -0.89 8.88
C ILE A 158 1.99 -1.83 7.91
N VAL A 159 1.16 -1.28 7.04
CA VAL A 159 0.63 -1.99 5.88
C VAL A 159 1.46 -1.63 4.65
N SER A 160 2.04 -2.64 4.00
CA SER A 160 3.02 -2.46 2.92
C SER A 160 2.71 -3.33 1.71
N SER A 161 3.14 -2.88 0.53
CA SER A 161 3.33 -3.76 -0.63
C SER A 161 4.71 -4.39 -0.60
N VAL A 162 5.14 -5.05 -1.69
CA VAL A 162 6.54 -5.46 -1.89
C VAL A 162 7.54 -4.29 -1.87
N SER A 163 7.09 -3.04 -1.75
CA SER A 163 8.01 -1.92 -1.55
C SER A 163 8.90 -2.05 -0.31
N CYS A 164 8.50 -2.82 0.72
CA CYS A 164 9.31 -3.03 1.93
C CYS A 164 10.60 -3.81 1.68
N ILE A 165 10.72 -4.56 0.58
CA ILE A 165 11.95 -5.28 0.20
C ILE A 165 12.83 -4.48 -0.77
N TYR A 166 12.45 -3.27 -1.14
CA TYR A 166 13.27 -2.38 -1.97
C TYR A 166 14.19 -1.52 -1.11
N GLY A 167 15.35 -1.19 -1.69
CA GLY A 167 16.38 -0.39 -1.05
C GLY A 167 15.85 0.98 -0.61
N ILE A 168 16.07 1.34 0.66
CA ILE A 168 15.91 2.69 1.23
C ILE A 168 17.23 3.09 1.91
N GLY A 169 17.36 4.33 2.40
CA GLY A 169 18.55 4.71 3.18
C GLY A 169 18.69 3.87 4.44
N SER A 170 19.94 3.65 4.87
CA SER A 170 20.22 2.87 6.07
C SER A 170 19.66 3.56 7.31
N VAL A 171 19.29 2.76 8.31
CA VAL A 171 18.73 3.27 9.58
C VAL A 171 19.72 4.19 10.27
N GLU A 172 21.00 3.83 10.26
CA GLU A 172 22.09 4.60 10.87
C GLU A 172 22.19 5.96 10.19
N THR A 173 22.25 5.98 8.86
CA THR A 173 22.36 7.23 8.10
C THR A 173 21.13 8.10 8.30
N TYR A 174 19.93 7.51 8.31
CA TYR A 174 18.68 8.24 8.49
C TYR A 174 18.54 8.80 9.91
N SER A 175 19.01 8.08 10.93
CA SER A 175 18.96 8.49 12.34
C SER A 175 20.06 9.52 12.67
N GLU A 176 21.27 9.36 12.13
CA GLU A 176 22.37 10.32 12.26
C GLU A 176 22.07 11.66 11.57
N MET A 177 21.38 11.61 10.43
CA MET A 177 20.94 12.78 9.69
C MET A 177 19.65 13.35 10.29
N THR A 178 19.63 13.63 11.58
CA THR A 178 18.53 14.36 12.23
C THR A 178 19.03 15.67 12.82
N GLU A 179 18.14 16.64 12.98
CA GLU A 179 18.44 17.87 13.72
C GLU A 179 17.44 18.04 14.86
N LYS A 180 17.94 17.92 16.09
CA LYS A 180 17.15 18.14 17.30
C LYS A 180 17.19 19.63 17.64
N ILE A 181 16.04 20.26 17.68
CA ILE A 181 15.90 21.71 17.90
C ILE A 181 15.06 21.94 19.16
N SER A 182 15.58 22.72 20.11
CA SER A 182 14.89 23.02 21.37
C SER A 182 14.68 24.53 21.54
N ALA A 183 13.58 24.93 22.18
CA ALA A 183 13.43 26.30 22.64
C ALA A 183 14.53 26.61 23.68
N GLY A 184 15.16 27.78 23.56
CA GLY A 184 16.32 28.21 24.34
C GLY A 184 17.68 27.73 23.81
N GLN A 185 17.72 27.01 22.69
CA GLN A 185 18.98 26.57 22.08
C GLN A 185 19.72 27.73 21.40
N ALA A 186 21.01 27.85 21.69
CA ALA A 186 21.91 28.76 20.98
C ALA A 186 22.32 28.13 19.63
N ILE A 187 21.77 28.66 18.54
CA ILE A 187 22.10 28.32 17.16
C ILE A 187 21.94 29.54 16.26
N ASN A 188 22.97 29.87 15.47
CA ASN A 188 22.87 30.96 14.50
C ASN A 188 21.89 30.58 13.38
N ARG A 189 21.10 31.55 12.93
CA ARG A 189 20.13 31.36 11.84
C ARG A 189 20.74 30.72 10.59
N ASN A 190 21.89 31.20 10.12
CA ASN A 190 22.49 30.68 8.88
C ASN A 190 22.94 29.23 9.00
N ASP A 191 23.36 28.80 10.19
CA ASP A 191 23.75 27.42 10.44
C ASP A 191 22.53 26.51 10.49
N LEU A 192 21.41 26.98 11.07
CA LEU A 192 20.12 26.29 10.98
C LEU A 192 19.68 26.09 9.51
N LEU A 193 19.80 27.12 8.66
CA LEU A 193 19.43 27.00 7.24
C LEU A 193 20.35 26.04 6.47
N LYS A 194 21.66 26.08 6.72
CA LYS A 194 22.60 25.10 6.14
C LYS A 194 22.22 23.69 6.53
N ARG A 195 21.85 23.49 7.80
CA ARG A 195 21.43 22.18 8.29
C ARG A 195 20.16 21.68 7.61
N PHE A 196 19.19 22.54 7.36
CA PHE A 196 18.00 22.17 6.58
C PHE A 196 18.34 21.77 5.14
N VAL A 197 19.28 22.46 4.48
CA VAL A 197 19.76 22.08 3.15
C VAL A 197 20.49 20.73 3.18
N GLU A 198 21.32 20.47 4.20
CA GLU A 198 21.96 19.16 4.39
C GLU A 198 20.93 18.03 4.54
N LEU A 199 19.83 18.30 5.25
CA LEU A 199 18.66 17.42 5.37
C LEU A 199 17.77 17.37 4.10
N GLN A 200 18.24 17.94 2.99
CA GLN A 200 17.59 17.98 1.67
C GLN A 200 16.31 18.82 1.60
N TYR A 201 16.09 19.74 2.53
CA TYR A 201 15.01 20.73 2.38
C TYR A 201 15.42 21.82 1.41
N SER A 202 14.47 22.28 0.59
CA SER A 202 14.70 23.38 -0.35
C SER A 202 14.21 24.71 0.22
N ARG A 203 14.97 25.78 0.01
CA ARG A 203 14.52 27.12 0.40
C ARG A 203 13.49 27.63 -0.61
N ASN A 204 12.29 27.94 -0.15
CA ASN A 204 11.25 28.53 -0.99
C ASN A 204 10.44 29.59 -0.23
N ASP A 205 10.82 30.85 -0.40
CA ASP A 205 10.17 31.97 0.30
C ASP A 205 8.79 32.33 -0.30
N THR A 206 8.55 31.94 -1.56
CA THR A 206 7.32 32.25 -2.32
C THR A 206 6.26 31.17 -2.13
N ALA A 207 6.61 29.91 -2.41
CA ALA A 207 5.71 28.77 -2.32
C ALA A 207 6.15 27.86 -1.15
N PHE A 208 5.40 27.91 -0.06
CA PHE A 208 5.68 27.12 1.13
C PHE A 208 4.91 25.80 1.09
N TYR A 209 5.59 24.74 0.66
CA TYR A 209 5.06 23.39 0.62
C TYR A 209 5.97 22.43 1.37
N ARG A 210 5.55 21.18 1.48
CA ARG A 210 6.27 20.16 2.23
C ARG A 210 7.69 19.91 1.68
N GLY A 211 8.66 19.67 2.55
CA GLY A 211 10.06 19.53 2.14
C GLY A 211 10.74 20.87 1.83
N THR A 212 10.10 22.00 2.16
CA THR A 212 10.67 23.33 2.03
C THR A 212 10.83 24.06 3.36
N PHE A 213 11.69 25.08 3.36
CA PHE A 213 11.76 26.07 4.43
C PHE A 213 11.77 27.50 3.87
N ARG A 214 11.35 28.47 4.68
CA ARG A 214 11.36 29.90 4.33
C ARG A 214 11.83 30.76 5.49
N VAL A 215 12.26 31.98 5.18
CA VAL A 215 12.83 32.91 6.17
C VAL A 215 12.18 34.29 6.04
N ARG A 216 11.69 34.83 7.17
CA ARG A 216 11.10 36.17 7.27
C ARG A 216 11.70 36.91 8.48
N GLY A 217 12.76 37.67 8.24
CA GLY A 217 13.49 38.34 9.32
C GLY A 217 14.09 37.31 10.29
N ASP A 218 13.66 37.36 11.54
CA ASP A 218 14.11 36.45 12.61
C ASP A 218 13.22 35.20 12.74
N ILE A 219 12.26 35.02 11.83
CA ILE A 219 11.40 33.85 11.79
C ILE A 219 11.91 32.89 10.71
N VAL A 220 12.15 31.64 11.10
CA VAL A 220 12.41 30.54 10.19
C VAL A 220 11.24 29.56 10.26
N GLU A 221 10.70 29.18 9.12
CA GLU A 221 9.62 28.18 9.04
C GLU A 221 10.06 27.00 8.19
N ILE A 222 9.81 25.78 8.66
CA ILE A 222 10.05 24.53 7.94
C ILE A 222 8.76 23.75 7.82
N PHE A 223 8.51 23.13 6.67
CA PHE A 223 7.42 22.19 6.48
C PHE A 223 7.99 20.77 6.40
N PRO A 224 7.97 20.00 7.51
CA PRO A 224 8.57 18.66 7.57
C PRO A 224 7.95 17.66 6.57
N SER A 225 8.77 16.79 5.99
CA SER A 225 8.30 15.79 4.99
C SER A 225 7.30 14.76 5.50
N HIS A 226 7.21 14.56 6.81
CA HIS A 226 6.31 13.59 7.42
C HIS A 226 4.99 14.20 7.91
N LEU A 227 4.84 15.53 7.94
CA LEU A 227 3.60 16.18 8.38
C LEU A 227 2.68 16.47 7.20
N GLU A 228 1.38 16.38 7.45
CA GLU A 228 0.33 16.60 6.45
C GLU A 228 -0.10 18.06 6.37
N ASP A 229 -0.41 18.67 7.51
CA ASP A 229 -1.09 19.96 7.59
C ASP A 229 -0.49 20.90 8.64
N ARG A 230 0.76 20.61 9.03
CA ARG A 230 1.47 21.31 10.07
C ARG A 230 2.88 21.63 9.61
N ALA A 231 3.30 22.86 9.90
CA ALA A 231 4.68 23.32 9.75
C ALA A 231 5.19 23.80 11.11
N TRP A 232 6.50 23.91 11.24
CA TRP A 232 7.12 24.43 12.46
C TRP A 232 7.72 25.80 12.21
N ARG A 233 7.43 26.73 13.12
CA ARG A 233 7.94 28.10 13.15
C ARG A 233 8.93 28.26 14.30
N PHE A 234 10.15 28.63 13.98
CA PHE A 234 11.20 28.98 14.93
C PHE A 234 11.30 30.51 15.02
N SER A 235 11.08 31.05 16.22
CA SER A 235 11.38 32.45 16.54
C SER A 235 12.82 32.56 16.97
N MET A 236 13.62 33.36 16.27
CA MET A 236 15.02 33.62 16.63
C MET A 236 15.12 34.96 17.38
N PHE A 237 16.05 35.06 18.32
CA PHE A 237 16.51 36.32 18.90
C PHE A 237 18.04 36.32 18.91
N GLY A 238 18.63 37.02 17.93
CA GLY A 238 20.08 36.92 17.69
C GLY A 238 20.47 35.50 17.29
N ASP A 239 21.23 34.83 18.15
CA ASP A 239 21.72 33.46 17.95
C ASP A 239 20.97 32.44 18.82
N ASP A 240 19.81 32.79 19.39
CA ASP A 240 19.01 31.89 20.23
C ASP A 240 17.64 31.61 19.60
N ILE A 241 17.15 30.38 19.72
CA ILE A 241 15.76 30.03 19.42
C ILE A 241 14.92 30.41 20.65
N GLU A 242 14.13 31.47 20.56
CA GLU A 242 13.27 31.91 21.66
C GLU A 242 12.09 30.95 21.86
N SER A 243 11.50 30.46 20.78
CA SER A 243 10.30 29.62 20.83
C SER A 243 10.05 28.86 19.54
N ILE A 244 9.37 27.73 19.67
CA ILE A 244 8.96 26.86 18.57
C ILE A 244 7.44 26.75 18.61
N TRP A 245 6.78 26.99 17.47
CA TRP A 245 5.34 26.80 17.32
C TRP A 245 5.03 25.85 16.19
N GLU A 246 4.02 25.03 16.41
CA GLU A 246 3.31 24.38 15.32
C GLU A 246 2.33 25.39 14.69
N ILE A 247 2.34 25.48 13.36
CA ILE A 247 1.54 26.43 12.60
C ILE A 247 0.78 25.75 11.46
N ASP A 248 -0.35 26.32 11.08
CA ASP A 248 -0.98 26.02 9.79
C ASP A 248 -0.12 26.63 8.66
N PRO A 249 0.37 25.83 7.69
CA PRO A 249 1.27 26.32 6.64
C PRO A 249 0.61 27.30 5.66
N LEU A 250 -0.73 27.28 5.56
CA LEU A 250 -1.52 28.11 4.66
C LEU A 250 -1.89 29.44 5.33
N THR A 251 -2.47 29.40 6.53
CA THR A 251 -2.95 30.61 7.23
C THR A 251 -1.88 31.26 8.11
N GLY A 252 -0.87 30.50 8.54
CA GLY A 252 0.16 30.94 9.48
C GLY A 252 -0.30 31.04 10.94
N GLU A 253 -1.54 30.59 11.24
CA GLU A 253 -2.09 30.52 12.59
C GLU A 253 -1.22 29.63 13.49
N LYS A 254 -0.94 30.09 14.71
CA LYS A 254 -0.22 29.30 15.72
C LYS A 254 -1.18 28.36 16.41
N LEU A 255 -0.88 27.06 16.40
CA LEU A 255 -1.75 26.01 16.91
C LEU A 255 -1.28 25.54 18.29
N GLU A 256 -0.01 25.16 18.39
CA GLU A 256 0.59 24.63 19.61
C GLU A 256 1.99 25.21 19.83
N THR A 257 2.40 25.37 21.09
CA THR A 257 3.78 25.73 21.44
C THR A 257 4.55 24.44 21.76
N LEU A 258 5.69 24.25 21.11
CA LEU A 258 6.51 23.06 21.26
C LEU A 258 7.80 23.40 22.03
N GLU A 259 8.17 22.57 22.99
CA GLU A 259 9.46 22.72 23.69
C GLU A 259 10.63 22.27 22.82
N GLN A 260 10.40 21.25 21.99
CA GLN A 260 11.43 20.61 21.19
C GLN A 260 10.81 19.92 19.97
N VAL A 261 11.56 19.90 18.86
CA VAL A 261 11.25 19.14 17.65
C VAL A 261 12.47 18.38 17.14
N VAL A 262 12.25 17.35 16.34
CA VAL A 262 13.31 16.62 15.61
C VAL A 262 13.01 16.73 14.13
N VAL A 263 13.90 17.37 13.38
CA VAL A 263 13.81 17.49 11.93
C VAL A 263 14.49 16.28 11.30
N TYR A 264 13.70 15.46 10.63
CA TYR A 264 14.18 14.32 9.84
C TYR A 264 14.50 14.74 8.40
N PRO A 265 15.35 13.99 7.68
CA PRO A 265 15.64 14.24 6.28
C PRO A 265 14.39 14.26 5.42
N SER A 266 14.36 15.12 4.41
CA SER A 266 13.24 15.22 3.46
C SER A 266 13.23 14.10 2.41
N SER A 267 14.23 13.21 2.44
CA SER A 267 14.38 12.07 1.54
C SER A 267 14.89 10.84 2.30
N HIS A 268 14.50 9.63 1.88
CA HIS A 268 15.10 8.40 2.40
C HIS A 268 16.51 8.13 1.86
N TYR A 269 17.00 8.82 0.83
CA TYR A 269 18.32 8.56 0.23
C TYR A 269 19.37 9.61 0.57
N VAL A 270 19.22 10.29 1.71
CA VAL A 270 20.21 11.27 2.16
C VAL A 270 21.53 10.58 2.47
N THR A 271 22.61 11.10 1.90
CA THR A 271 23.97 10.60 2.12
C THR A 271 24.83 11.74 2.67
N PRO A 272 25.48 11.57 3.84
CA PRO A 272 26.40 12.56 4.37
C PRO A 272 27.55 12.87 3.40
N ARG A 273 27.96 14.14 3.35
CA ARG A 273 29.05 14.58 2.46
C ARG A 273 30.36 13.77 2.63
N PRO A 274 30.80 13.40 3.86
CA PRO A 274 31.98 12.56 4.03
C PRO A 274 31.84 11.20 3.33
N THR A 275 30.68 10.56 3.43
CA THR A 275 30.37 9.26 2.81
C THR A 275 30.41 9.37 1.29
N LEU A 276 29.83 10.44 0.73
CA LEU A 276 29.87 10.71 -0.71
C LEU A 276 31.31 10.90 -1.20
N MET A 277 32.15 11.63 -0.46
CA MET A 277 33.56 11.84 -0.81
C MET A 277 34.40 10.55 -0.74
N GLN A 278 34.03 9.60 0.11
CA GLN A 278 34.64 8.27 0.16
C GLN A 278 34.14 7.35 -0.97
N ALA A 279 32.92 7.56 -1.47
CA ALA A 279 32.31 6.77 -2.54
C ALA A 279 32.90 7.10 -3.92
N LEU A 280 33.12 8.38 -4.23
CA LEU A 280 33.53 8.82 -5.57
C LEU A 280 34.83 8.16 -6.11
N PRO A 281 35.92 8.03 -5.32
CA PRO A 281 37.12 7.34 -5.79
C PRO A 281 36.86 5.87 -6.17
N LYS A 282 35.94 5.21 -5.46
CA LYS A 282 35.56 3.82 -5.75
C LYS A 282 34.77 3.74 -7.06
N ILE A 283 33.86 4.69 -7.31
CA ILE A 283 33.10 4.80 -8.58
C ILE A 283 34.06 5.05 -9.75
N LYS A 284 35.00 6.00 -9.62
CA LYS A 284 36.04 6.30 -10.63
C LYS A 284 36.88 5.06 -10.95
N THR A 285 37.21 4.26 -9.93
CA THR A 285 37.98 3.03 -10.11
C THR A 285 37.21 1.96 -10.88
N GLU A 286 35.93 1.75 -10.55
CA GLU A 286 35.06 0.82 -11.28
C GLU A 286 34.87 1.26 -12.73
N LEU A 287 34.63 2.55 -12.97
CA LEU A 287 34.52 3.11 -14.31
C LEU A 287 35.75 2.79 -15.17
N LYS A 288 36.95 3.06 -14.66
CA LYS A 288 38.21 2.79 -15.38
C LYS A 288 38.36 1.31 -15.73
N ASN A 289 37.98 0.41 -14.83
CA ASN A 289 38.05 -1.04 -15.05
C ASN A 289 37.03 -1.50 -16.11
N VAL A 290 35.83 -0.94 -16.08
CA VAL A 290 34.75 -1.24 -17.04
C VAL A 290 35.13 -0.76 -18.44
N ILE A 291 35.63 0.47 -18.59
CA ILE A 291 36.12 1.00 -19.87
C ILE A 291 37.21 0.09 -20.45
N SER A 292 38.20 -0.29 -19.64
CA SER A 292 39.28 -1.19 -20.09
C SER A 292 38.75 -2.55 -20.54
N THR A 293 37.74 -3.09 -19.85
CA THR A 293 37.10 -4.36 -20.21
C THR A 293 36.39 -4.24 -21.56
N PHE A 294 35.57 -3.21 -21.76
CA PHE A 294 34.86 -2.99 -23.01
C PHE A 294 35.81 -2.75 -24.20
N GLN A 295 36.88 -1.98 -24.00
CA GLN A 295 37.89 -1.77 -25.04
C GLN A 295 38.59 -3.08 -25.44
N LYS A 296 38.92 -3.94 -24.48
CA LYS A 296 39.50 -5.27 -24.75
C LYS A 296 38.53 -6.21 -25.47
N GLU A 297 37.23 -6.10 -25.20
CA GLU A 297 36.17 -6.86 -25.87
C GLU A 297 35.76 -6.29 -27.25
N GLY A 298 36.34 -5.16 -27.68
CA GLY A 298 35.97 -4.49 -28.92
C GLY A 298 34.64 -3.72 -28.87
N LYS A 299 34.07 -3.52 -27.67
CA LYS A 299 32.81 -2.82 -27.40
C LYS A 299 33.04 -1.32 -27.21
N LEU A 300 33.49 -0.66 -28.27
CA LEU A 300 33.91 0.75 -28.21
C LEU A 300 32.74 1.71 -27.93
N LEU A 301 31.55 1.42 -28.44
CA LEU A 301 30.35 2.24 -28.21
C LEU A 301 29.91 2.19 -26.75
N GLU A 302 29.89 1.00 -26.16
CA GLU A 302 29.56 0.80 -24.75
C GLU A 302 30.60 1.47 -23.83
N ALA A 303 31.88 1.42 -24.20
CA ALA A 303 32.96 2.10 -23.48
C ALA A 303 32.79 3.62 -23.47
N GLN A 304 32.50 4.21 -24.64
CA GLN A 304 32.25 5.65 -24.74
C GLN A 304 30.99 6.06 -23.95
N ARG A 305 29.91 5.31 -24.11
CA ARG A 305 28.62 5.58 -23.44
C ARG A 305 28.75 5.58 -21.91
N ILE A 306 29.42 4.59 -21.34
CA ILE A 306 29.57 4.50 -19.88
C ILE A 306 30.49 5.59 -19.34
N GLU A 307 31.52 5.97 -20.10
CA GLU A 307 32.46 7.04 -19.77
C GLU A 307 31.75 8.39 -19.70
N GLU A 308 31.06 8.80 -20.76
CA GLU A 308 30.34 10.08 -20.83
C GLU A 308 29.33 10.19 -19.68
N ARG A 309 28.49 9.16 -19.51
CA ARG A 309 27.43 9.19 -18.51
C ARG A 309 27.95 9.22 -17.08
N THR A 310 28.88 8.33 -16.75
CA THR A 310 29.37 8.21 -15.37
C THR A 310 30.20 9.44 -14.99
N THR A 311 30.92 10.03 -15.94
CA THR A 311 31.68 11.26 -15.70
C THR A 311 30.75 12.42 -15.37
N PHE A 312 29.66 12.59 -16.13
CA PHE A 312 28.63 13.58 -15.83
C PHE A 312 27.99 13.35 -14.45
N ASP A 313 27.62 12.11 -14.13
CA ASP A 313 27.03 11.78 -12.82
C ASP A 313 28.01 12.09 -11.67
N ILE A 314 29.32 11.83 -11.84
CA ILE A 314 30.36 12.17 -10.86
C ILE A 314 30.49 13.69 -10.68
N GLU A 315 30.51 14.47 -11.76
CA GLU A 315 30.60 15.94 -11.69
C GLU A 315 29.41 16.54 -10.93
N MET A 316 28.21 16.01 -11.18
CA MET A 316 26.99 16.41 -10.48
C MET A 316 27.05 16.06 -8.99
N LEU A 317 27.53 14.86 -8.63
CA LEU A 317 27.72 14.44 -7.23
C LEU A 317 28.77 15.30 -6.51
N GLU A 318 29.88 15.68 -7.15
CA GLU A 318 30.91 16.54 -6.56
C GLU A 318 30.39 17.97 -6.30
N THR A 319 29.59 18.50 -7.22
CA THR A 319 29.13 19.89 -7.19
C THR A 319 27.90 20.08 -6.30
N THR A 320 26.91 19.19 -6.43
CA THR A 320 25.59 19.35 -5.80
C THR A 320 25.29 18.34 -4.71
N GLY A 321 26.08 17.26 -4.60
CA GLY A 321 25.79 16.13 -3.72
C GLY A 321 24.70 15.19 -4.25
N HIS A 322 24.19 15.43 -5.46
CA HIS A 322 23.11 14.65 -6.07
C HIS A 322 23.30 14.48 -7.59
N CYS A 323 22.72 13.43 -8.17
CA CYS A 323 22.61 13.24 -9.62
C CYS A 323 21.34 12.46 -9.97
N SER A 324 20.87 12.58 -11.22
CA SER A 324 19.72 11.81 -11.67
C SER A 324 20.03 10.32 -11.70
N GLY A 325 19.23 9.52 -11.01
CA GLY A 325 19.49 8.08 -10.90
C GLY A 325 20.58 7.73 -9.88
N ILE A 326 20.82 8.59 -8.88
CA ILE A 326 21.79 8.39 -7.78
C ILE A 326 21.66 7.01 -7.12
N GLU A 327 20.45 6.43 -7.10
CA GLU A 327 20.20 5.09 -6.57
C GLU A 327 21.04 4.01 -7.24
N ASN A 328 21.51 4.21 -8.48
CA ASN A 328 22.39 3.25 -9.16
C ASN A 328 23.80 3.18 -8.57
N TYR A 329 24.16 4.11 -7.70
CA TYR A 329 25.42 4.13 -6.96
C TYR A 329 25.24 3.71 -5.49
N SER A 330 24.05 3.23 -5.09
CA SER A 330 23.68 2.99 -3.70
C SER A 330 24.66 2.08 -2.93
N ARG A 331 25.27 1.08 -3.56
CA ARG A 331 26.33 0.25 -2.94
C ARG A 331 27.43 1.12 -2.33
N TYR A 332 27.93 2.08 -3.10
CA TYR A 332 29.02 2.93 -2.65
C TYR A 332 28.58 3.94 -1.59
N LEU A 333 27.34 4.44 -1.71
CA LEU A 333 26.77 5.41 -0.78
C LEU A 333 26.43 4.79 0.58
N THR A 334 26.07 3.51 0.60
CA THR A 334 25.80 2.74 1.84
C THR A 334 27.04 2.10 2.45
N GLY A 335 28.15 2.06 1.71
CA GLY A 335 29.39 1.42 2.16
C GLY A 335 29.37 -0.11 2.16
N ARG A 336 28.32 -0.76 1.63
CA ARG A 336 28.20 -2.23 1.55
C ARG A 336 29.14 -2.84 0.51
N ASN A 337 29.42 -4.13 0.67
CA ASN A 337 30.24 -4.87 -0.30
C ASN A 337 29.42 -5.21 -1.55
N ALA A 338 30.11 -5.59 -2.63
CA ALA A 338 29.45 -6.06 -3.84
C ALA A 338 28.64 -7.35 -3.54
N GLY A 339 27.39 -7.38 -3.97
CA GLY A 339 26.48 -8.51 -3.74
C GLY A 339 25.71 -8.49 -2.43
N ASP A 340 26.11 -7.70 -1.43
CA ASP A 340 25.37 -7.53 -0.17
C ASP A 340 23.94 -7.03 -0.45
N PRO A 341 22.95 -7.39 0.39
CA PRO A 341 21.59 -6.83 0.26
C PRO A 341 21.64 -5.31 0.49
N PRO A 342 20.78 -4.50 -0.15
CA PRO A 342 20.65 -3.10 0.22
C PRO A 342 19.86 -2.93 1.53
N PRO A 343 19.96 -1.79 2.21
CA PRO A 343 19.11 -1.50 3.37
C PRO A 343 17.65 -1.45 2.96
N THR A 344 16.76 -2.08 3.71
CA THR A 344 15.32 -2.12 3.41
C THR A 344 14.49 -1.81 4.65
N LEU A 345 13.15 -1.76 4.53
CA LEU A 345 12.28 -1.54 5.68
C LEU A 345 12.48 -2.62 6.77
N PHE A 346 12.92 -3.83 6.39
CA PHE A 346 13.21 -4.90 7.35
C PHE A 346 14.32 -4.54 8.35
N GLU A 347 15.25 -3.65 7.99
CA GLU A 347 16.29 -3.19 8.92
C GLU A 347 15.76 -2.14 9.92
N TYR A 348 14.64 -1.48 9.60
CA TYR A 348 13.95 -0.57 10.52
C TYR A 348 13.05 -1.30 11.51
N LEU A 349 12.73 -2.58 11.26
CA LEU A 349 11.89 -3.37 12.14
C LEU A 349 12.65 -3.73 13.42
N PRO A 350 12.03 -3.62 14.60
CA PRO A 350 12.63 -4.16 15.81
C PRO A 350 12.68 -5.70 15.78
N ASP A 351 13.60 -6.31 16.50
CA ASP A 351 13.80 -7.76 16.55
C ASP A 351 12.53 -8.53 16.94
N ASN A 352 11.70 -7.91 17.77
CA ASN A 352 10.42 -8.45 18.19
C ASN A 352 9.26 -8.05 17.27
N ALA A 353 9.48 -7.64 16.01
CA ALA A 353 8.38 -7.39 15.10
C ALA A 353 7.64 -8.69 14.75
N LEU A 354 6.40 -8.59 14.26
CA LEU A 354 5.66 -9.66 13.61
C LEU A 354 5.52 -9.36 12.12
N LEU A 355 5.63 -10.39 11.29
CA LEU A 355 5.33 -10.31 9.87
C LEU A 355 4.00 -11.01 9.60
N ILE A 356 3.07 -10.31 8.95
CA ILE A 356 1.83 -10.91 8.45
C ILE A 356 1.87 -10.82 6.93
N ILE A 357 1.63 -11.94 6.24
CA ILE A 357 1.58 -11.98 4.79
C ILE A 357 0.16 -12.33 4.37
N ASP A 358 -0.57 -11.32 3.91
CA ASP A 358 -1.92 -11.51 3.40
C ASP A 358 -1.88 -12.05 1.96
N GLU A 359 -2.89 -12.87 1.65
CA GLU A 359 -2.98 -13.68 0.44
C GLU A 359 -1.63 -14.32 0.07
N SER A 360 -1.03 -15.03 1.03
CA SER A 360 0.35 -15.53 0.99
C SER A 360 0.72 -16.30 -0.29
N HIS A 361 -0.25 -17.05 -0.83
CA HIS A 361 -0.11 -17.83 -2.05
C HIS A 361 0.18 -16.98 -3.31
N VAL A 362 -0.08 -15.67 -3.28
CA VAL A 362 0.32 -14.69 -4.30
C VAL A 362 1.55 -13.91 -3.86
N THR A 363 1.55 -13.42 -2.62
CA THR A 363 2.59 -12.54 -2.10
C THR A 363 3.96 -13.22 -2.03
N ILE A 364 4.03 -14.50 -1.65
CA ILE A 364 5.29 -15.26 -1.59
C ILE A 364 5.94 -15.42 -2.98
N PRO A 365 5.25 -15.93 -4.02
CA PRO A 365 5.79 -15.94 -5.37
C PRO A 365 6.23 -14.55 -5.89
N GLN A 366 5.46 -13.51 -5.56
CA GLN A 366 5.77 -12.14 -5.96
C GLN A 366 7.09 -11.67 -5.36
N LEU A 367 7.31 -11.86 -4.05
CA LEU A 367 8.58 -11.55 -3.37
C LEU A 367 9.77 -12.19 -4.09
N GLY A 368 9.66 -13.47 -4.44
CA GLY A 368 10.72 -14.20 -5.16
C GLY A 368 10.93 -13.77 -6.63
N ALA A 369 9.97 -13.06 -7.23
CA ALA A 369 10.03 -12.60 -8.61
C ALA A 369 10.66 -11.20 -8.75
N MET A 370 10.52 -10.32 -7.74
CA MET A 370 10.95 -8.91 -7.82
C MET A 370 12.44 -8.77 -8.19
N TYR A 371 13.32 -9.53 -7.53
CA TYR A 371 14.76 -9.54 -7.84
C TYR A 371 15.06 -10.03 -9.26
N LYS A 372 14.39 -11.09 -9.73
CA LYS A 372 14.68 -11.70 -11.03
C LYS A 372 14.38 -10.73 -12.18
N GLY A 373 13.27 -10.00 -12.08
CA GLY A 373 12.89 -8.97 -13.05
C GLY A 373 13.87 -7.80 -13.05
N ASP A 374 14.20 -7.28 -11.87
CA ASP A 374 15.15 -6.17 -11.74
C ASP A 374 16.56 -6.54 -12.24
N PHE A 375 17.06 -7.71 -11.83
CA PHE A 375 18.35 -8.23 -12.26
C PHE A 375 18.43 -8.38 -13.78
N SER A 376 17.39 -8.93 -14.44
CA SER A 376 17.37 -9.09 -15.90
C SER A 376 17.44 -7.75 -16.63
N ARG A 377 16.65 -6.77 -16.18
CA ARG A 377 16.62 -5.41 -16.74
C ARG A 377 17.98 -4.71 -16.58
N LYS A 378 18.54 -4.71 -15.36
CA LYS A 378 19.82 -4.06 -15.08
C LYS A 378 21.02 -4.78 -15.68
N THR A 379 20.93 -6.11 -15.82
CA THR A 379 21.91 -6.92 -16.56
C THR A 379 22.07 -6.40 -17.99
N THR A 380 20.96 -6.07 -18.62
CA THR A 380 20.97 -5.52 -19.98
C THR A 380 21.57 -4.12 -20.01
N LEU A 381 21.20 -3.23 -19.09
CA LEU A 381 21.77 -1.87 -19.00
C LEU A 381 23.30 -1.90 -18.84
N HIS A 382 23.84 -2.70 -17.92
CA HIS A 382 25.29 -2.74 -17.73
C HIS A 382 26.01 -3.39 -18.90
N LYS A 383 25.44 -4.43 -19.53
CA LYS A 383 26.08 -5.11 -20.68
C LYS A 383 26.28 -4.19 -21.88
N PHE A 384 25.39 -3.22 -22.04
CA PHE A 384 25.40 -2.24 -23.13
C PHE A 384 25.92 -0.86 -22.67
N GLY A 385 26.65 -0.78 -21.57
CA GLY A 385 27.35 0.44 -21.16
C GLY A 385 26.44 1.60 -20.71
N PHE A 386 25.18 1.36 -20.35
CA PHE A 386 24.29 2.41 -19.83
C PHE A 386 24.49 2.68 -18.33
N ARG A 387 24.94 1.67 -17.57
CA ARG A 387 25.20 1.74 -16.12
C ARG A 387 26.42 0.89 -15.74
N LEU A 388 27.09 1.25 -14.64
CA LEU A 388 28.18 0.45 -14.08
C LEU A 388 27.65 -0.89 -13.53
N PRO A 389 28.48 -1.94 -13.43
CA PRO A 389 28.09 -3.22 -12.82
C PRO A 389 27.51 -3.09 -11.41
N SER A 390 27.98 -2.11 -10.62
CA SER A 390 27.44 -1.75 -9.31
C SER A 390 25.95 -1.44 -9.29
N CYS A 391 25.34 -1.08 -10.42
CA CYS A 391 23.89 -0.82 -10.45
C CYS A 391 23.06 -2.06 -10.10
N LEU A 392 23.63 -3.27 -10.28
CA LEU A 392 23.01 -4.54 -9.90
C LEU A 392 22.84 -4.69 -8.38
N ASP A 393 23.63 -3.98 -7.59
CA ASP A 393 23.56 -4.00 -6.13
C ASP A 393 22.46 -3.06 -5.59
N ASN A 394 21.97 -2.13 -6.41
CA ASN A 394 20.71 -1.43 -6.16
C ASN A 394 19.55 -2.32 -6.61
N ARG A 395 18.96 -3.11 -5.72
CA ARG A 395 17.98 -4.14 -6.09
C ARG A 395 17.00 -4.38 -4.95
N PRO A 396 15.87 -5.05 -5.17
CA PRO A 396 15.13 -5.64 -4.06
C PRO A 396 15.92 -6.81 -3.43
N LEU A 397 15.52 -7.22 -2.23
CA LEU A 397 16.05 -8.43 -1.59
C LEU A 397 15.84 -9.65 -2.49
N LYS A 398 16.82 -10.56 -2.50
CA LYS A 398 16.62 -11.93 -2.97
C LYS A 398 15.70 -12.66 -1.99
N PHE A 399 15.06 -13.73 -2.46
CA PHE A 399 14.15 -14.50 -1.61
C PHE A 399 14.85 -15.06 -0.38
N GLU A 400 16.09 -15.54 -0.53
CA GLU A 400 16.90 -16.10 0.55
C GLU A 400 17.36 -15.03 1.55
N GLU A 401 17.59 -13.80 1.09
CA GLU A 401 17.92 -12.65 1.94
C GLU A 401 16.69 -12.24 2.75
N TRP A 402 15.52 -12.16 2.12
CA TRP A 402 14.25 -11.91 2.80
C TRP A 402 13.93 -12.99 3.84
N GLU A 403 14.10 -14.27 3.52
CA GLU A 403 13.88 -15.40 4.43
C GLU A 403 14.77 -15.34 5.69
N SER A 404 16.00 -14.83 5.51
CA SER A 404 16.94 -14.65 6.62
C SER A 404 16.62 -13.43 7.48
N MET A 405 16.02 -12.39 6.91
CA MET A 405 15.73 -11.12 7.61
C MET A 405 14.33 -11.08 8.23
N ARG A 406 13.38 -11.90 7.76
CA ARG A 406 12.01 -11.83 8.26
C ARG A 406 11.92 -12.31 9.73
N PRO A 407 11.10 -11.63 10.55
CA PRO A 407 10.81 -12.09 11.92
C PRO A 407 9.80 -13.25 11.90
N GLN A 408 9.26 -13.62 13.08
CA GLN A 408 8.14 -14.57 13.15
C GLN A 408 7.01 -14.16 12.20
N THR A 409 6.52 -15.11 11.41
CA THR A 409 5.62 -14.84 10.29
C THR A 409 4.30 -15.61 10.39
N LEU A 410 3.20 -14.89 10.15
CA LEU A 410 1.86 -15.43 9.98
C LEU A 410 1.47 -15.34 8.50
N PHE A 411 1.26 -16.49 7.86
CA PHE A 411 0.75 -16.56 6.49
C PHE A 411 -0.77 -16.65 6.50
N VAL A 412 -1.44 -15.73 5.81
CA VAL A 412 -2.90 -15.65 5.79
C VAL A 412 -3.39 -15.95 4.38
N SER A 413 -4.16 -17.02 4.20
CA SER A 413 -4.67 -17.41 2.88
C SER A 413 -5.84 -18.38 2.99
N ALA A 414 -6.79 -18.30 2.05
CA ALA A 414 -7.84 -19.32 1.89
C ALA A 414 -7.33 -20.60 1.20
N THR A 415 -6.18 -20.47 0.53
CA THR A 415 -5.54 -21.48 -0.31
C THR A 415 -4.03 -21.35 -0.18
N PRO A 416 -3.43 -21.69 0.98
CA PRO A 416 -1.98 -21.59 1.18
C PRO A 416 -1.20 -22.29 0.05
N GLY A 417 -0.16 -21.62 -0.42
CA GLY A 417 0.79 -22.15 -1.39
C GLY A 417 1.70 -23.24 -0.81
N PRO A 418 2.47 -23.92 -1.67
CA PRO A 418 3.34 -25.01 -1.25
C PRO A 418 4.49 -24.55 -0.35
N TRP A 419 4.95 -23.30 -0.47
CA TRP A 419 6.11 -22.83 0.27
C TRP A 419 5.76 -22.63 1.75
N GLU A 420 4.71 -21.88 2.05
CA GLU A 420 4.27 -21.65 3.43
C GLU A 420 3.82 -22.95 4.12
N MET A 421 3.21 -23.89 3.38
CA MET A 421 2.85 -25.20 3.91
C MET A 421 4.08 -26.06 4.23
N ASN A 422 5.18 -25.93 3.48
CA ASN A 422 6.42 -26.60 3.81
C ASN A 422 7.10 -25.98 5.04
N GLN A 423 6.95 -24.67 5.25
CA GLN A 423 7.52 -23.98 6.42
C GLN A 423 6.88 -24.43 7.75
N THR A 424 5.63 -24.91 7.70
CA THR A 424 4.90 -25.37 8.90
C THR A 424 4.75 -26.90 8.98
N ASP A 425 5.50 -27.65 8.17
CA ASP A 425 5.39 -29.12 8.04
C ASP A 425 3.94 -29.58 7.75
N GLY A 426 3.16 -28.74 7.05
CA GLY A 426 1.76 -28.98 6.73
C GLY A 426 0.77 -28.60 7.83
N THR A 427 1.23 -28.05 8.96
CA THR A 427 0.38 -27.58 10.05
C THR A 427 -0.27 -26.24 9.70
N PHE A 428 -1.56 -26.09 10.00
CA PHE A 428 -2.29 -24.84 9.81
C PHE A 428 -3.42 -24.69 10.82
N ILE A 429 -3.75 -23.44 11.11
CA ILE A 429 -4.86 -23.02 11.96
C ILE A 429 -6.04 -22.73 11.04
N GLU A 430 -7.18 -23.37 11.28
CA GLU A 430 -8.32 -23.35 10.36
C GLU A 430 -9.39 -22.35 10.82
N GLN A 431 -9.84 -21.47 9.92
CA GLN A 431 -10.94 -20.52 10.16
C GLN A 431 -11.95 -20.56 9.01
N LEU A 432 -12.93 -21.46 9.11
CA LEU A 432 -13.93 -21.72 8.06
C LEU A 432 -15.29 -21.10 8.37
N VAL A 433 -15.68 -21.04 9.65
CA VAL A 433 -16.99 -20.56 10.06
C VAL A 433 -17.05 -19.04 9.96
N ARG A 434 -18.04 -18.54 9.22
CA ARG A 434 -18.29 -17.10 9.08
C ARG A 434 -19.14 -16.60 10.25
N PRO A 435 -18.89 -15.38 10.76
CA PRO A 435 -19.69 -14.78 11.83
C PRO A 435 -21.21 -14.76 11.55
N THR A 436 -21.60 -14.55 10.29
CA THR A 436 -23.01 -14.48 9.88
C THR A 436 -23.65 -15.86 9.62
N GLY A 437 -22.92 -16.95 9.84
CA GLY A 437 -23.38 -18.30 9.52
C GLY A 437 -23.44 -18.63 8.03
N LEU A 438 -22.99 -17.74 7.14
CA LEU A 438 -22.93 -18.02 5.71
C LEU A 438 -22.04 -19.24 5.40
N ILE A 439 -22.52 -20.09 4.51
CA ILE A 439 -21.88 -21.35 4.14
C ILE A 439 -21.26 -21.27 2.74
N ASP A 440 -20.31 -22.16 2.47
CA ASP A 440 -19.75 -22.32 1.14
C ASP A 440 -20.84 -22.80 0.15
N PRO A 441 -20.80 -22.31 -1.11
CA PRO A 441 -21.87 -22.52 -2.07
C PRO A 441 -21.87 -23.97 -2.61
N PRO A 442 -23.04 -24.55 -2.96
CA PRO A 442 -23.09 -25.78 -3.74
C PRO A 442 -22.49 -25.58 -5.14
N CYS A 443 -21.73 -26.58 -5.59
CA CYS A 443 -21.13 -26.62 -6.92
C CYS A 443 -21.89 -27.60 -7.83
N PHE A 444 -22.22 -27.17 -9.05
CA PHE A 444 -22.87 -27.99 -10.06
C PHE A 444 -22.00 -28.11 -11.31
N VAL A 445 -21.70 -29.32 -11.75
CA VAL A 445 -20.94 -29.55 -12.99
C VAL A 445 -21.91 -29.78 -14.15
N ARG A 446 -21.74 -29.04 -15.25
CA ARG A 446 -22.60 -29.12 -16.45
C ARG A 446 -21.76 -29.30 -17.72
N PRO A 447 -22.28 -29.92 -18.80
CA PRO A 447 -21.54 -30.12 -20.04
C PRO A 447 -21.16 -28.80 -20.74
N VAL A 448 -20.03 -28.80 -21.44
CA VAL A 448 -19.53 -27.62 -22.18
C VAL A 448 -20.36 -27.34 -23.45
N SER A 449 -20.93 -28.39 -24.05
CA SER A 449 -21.64 -28.30 -25.33
C SER A 449 -22.83 -27.33 -25.35
N THR A 450 -23.48 -27.11 -24.21
CA THR A 450 -24.64 -26.21 -24.07
C THR A 450 -24.36 -25.05 -23.11
N GLN A 451 -23.08 -24.75 -22.82
CA GLN A 451 -22.71 -23.85 -21.73
C GLN A 451 -23.27 -22.43 -21.87
N VAL A 452 -23.31 -21.88 -23.09
CA VAL A 452 -23.75 -20.50 -23.33
C VAL A 452 -25.27 -20.35 -23.17
N ASP A 453 -26.05 -21.26 -23.74
CA ASP A 453 -27.52 -21.24 -23.65
C ASP A 453 -27.99 -21.48 -22.21
N ASP A 454 -27.35 -22.43 -21.52
CA ASP A 454 -27.60 -22.71 -20.12
C ASP A 454 -27.26 -21.51 -19.23
N LEU A 455 -26.09 -20.89 -19.46
CA LEU A 455 -25.67 -19.68 -18.74
C LEU A 455 -26.64 -18.51 -18.95
N LEU A 456 -27.12 -18.30 -20.17
CA LEU A 456 -28.11 -17.25 -20.47
C LEU A 456 -29.40 -17.45 -19.66
N ALA A 457 -29.91 -18.68 -19.59
CA ALA A 457 -31.11 -19.00 -18.82
C ALA A 457 -30.91 -18.76 -17.32
N GLU A 458 -29.75 -19.16 -16.78
CA GLU A 458 -29.40 -18.94 -15.39
C GLU A 458 -29.23 -17.45 -15.06
N CYS A 459 -28.60 -16.69 -15.96
CA CYS A 459 -28.46 -15.23 -15.83
C CYS A 459 -29.80 -14.51 -15.83
N ARG A 460 -30.74 -14.88 -16.72
CA ARG A 460 -32.11 -14.35 -16.72
C ARG A 460 -32.83 -14.63 -15.40
N THR A 461 -32.66 -15.83 -14.88
CA THR A 461 -33.27 -16.25 -13.62
C THR A 461 -32.74 -15.42 -12.45
N CYS A 462 -31.42 -15.27 -12.33
CA CYS A 462 -30.81 -14.42 -11.30
C CYS A 462 -31.21 -12.94 -11.44
N ALA A 463 -31.19 -12.38 -12.66
CA ALA A 463 -31.60 -11.01 -12.91
C ALA A 463 -33.07 -10.75 -12.51
N SER A 464 -33.97 -11.71 -12.75
CA SER A 464 -35.39 -11.60 -12.35
C SER A 464 -35.60 -11.54 -10.83
N LYS A 465 -34.65 -12.06 -10.05
CA LYS A 465 -34.62 -12.00 -8.58
C LYS A 465 -33.86 -10.79 -8.04
N GLY A 466 -33.29 -9.95 -8.93
CA GLY A 466 -32.42 -8.85 -8.53
C GLY A 466 -31.06 -9.31 -7.99
N GLU A 467 -30.63 -10.53 -8.28
CA GLU A 467 -29.31 -11.07 -7.92
C GLU A 467 -28.25 -10.67 -8.97
N ARG A 468 -26.96 -10.85 -8.65
CA ARG A 468 -25.83 -10.64 -9.58
C ARG A 468 -25.14 -11.93 -9.95
N VAL A 469 -24.56 -11.95 -11.15
CA VAL A 469 -23.82 -13.08 -11.70
C VAL A 469 -22.40 -12.69 -12.04
N LEU A 470 -21.44 -13.50 -11.63
CA LEU A 470 -20.04 -13.42 -12.05
C LEU A 470 -19.74 -14.57 -13.00
N VAL A 471 -19.15 -14.27 -14.15
CA VAL A 471 -18.76 -15.27 -15.15
C VAL A 471 -17.26 -15.19 -15.39
N THR A 472 -16.57 -16.32 -15.33
CA THR A 472 -15.13 -16.39 -15.66
C THR A 472 -14.90 -17.13 -16.96
N THR A 473 -14.16 -16.50 -17.88
CA THR A 473 -13.72 -17.09 -19.15
C THR A 473 -12.21 -17.32 -19.15
N LEU A 474 -11.64 -17.80 -20.26
CA LEU A 474 -10.19 -18.05 -20.39
C LEU A 474 -9.44 -16.94 -21.13
N THR A 475 -10.12 -16.14 -21.97
CA THR A 475 -9.46 -15.15 -22.82
C THR A 475 -10.22 -13.83 -22.87
N LYS A 476 -9.50 -12.74 -23.16
CA LYS A 476 -10.09 -11.40 -23.34
C LYS A 476 -11.13 -11.41 -24.45
N LYS A 477 -10.77 -11.98 -25.60
CA LYS A 477 -11.67 -12.12 -26.75
C LYS A 477 -12.95 -12.87 -26.40
N MET A 478 -12.87 -14.00 -25.70
CA MET A 478 -14.08 -14.73 -25.26
C MET A 478 -14.95 -13.91 -24.29
N SER A 479 -14.33 -13.09 -23.43
CA SER A 479 -15.08 -12.22 -22.53
C SER A 479 -15.84 -11.13 -23.29
N GLU A 480 -15.19 -10.53 -24.30
CA GLU A 480 -15.77 -9.53 -25.19
C GLU A 480 -16.89 -10.13 -26.04
N ASP A 481 -16.60 -11.21 -26.76
CA ASP A 481 -17.56 -11.92 -27.63
C ASP A 481 -18.81 -12.38 -26.83
N LEU A 482 -18.62 -12.94 -25.63
CA LEU A 482 -19.72 -13.37 -24.77
C LEU A 482 -20.54 -12.18 -24.25
N THR A 483 -19.88 -11.06 -23.94
CA THR A 483 -20.58 -9.84 -23.49
C THR A 483 -21.45 -9.29 -24.60
N GLU A 484 -20.94 -9.20 -25.83
CA GLU A 484 -21.70 -8.75 -26.99
C GLU A 484 -22.91 -9.66 -27.23
N PHE A 485 -22.69 -10.98 -27.27
CA PHE A 485 -23.76 -11.96 -27.44
C PHE A 485 -24.85 -11.88 -26.36
N MET A 486 -24.46 -11.77 -25.09
CA MET A 486 -25.42 -11.64 -23.98
C MET A 486 -26.16 -10.30 -24.03
N HIS A 487 -25.51 -9.23 -24.49
CA HIS A 487 -26.12 -7.93 -24.66
C HIS A 487 -27.18 -7.94 -25.77
N GLU A 488 -26.88 -8.55 -26.92
CA GLU A 488 -27.84 -8.76 -28.02
C GLU A 488 -29.03 -9.62 -27.58
N ALA A 489 -28.80 -10.59 -26.70
CA ALA A 489 -29.84 -11.42 -26.09
C ALA A 489 -30.67 -10.71 -24.99
N GLY A 490 -30.44 -9.42 -24.77
CA GLY A 490 -31.20 -8.55 -23.87
C GLY A 490 -30.74 -8.57 -22.41
N ILE A 491 -29.55 -9.10 -22.10
CA ILE A 491 -28.99 -9.10 -20.74
C ILE A 491 -28.19 -7.82 -20.50
N ARG A 492 -28.35 -7.24 -19.30
CA ARG A 492 -27.51 -6.12 -18.85
C ARG A 492 -26.18 -6.68 -18.35
N VAL A 493 -25.14 -6.54 -19.18
CA VAL A 493 -23.84 -7.18 -18.96
C VAL A 493 -22.68 -6.21 -19.23
N ARG A 494 -21.58 -6.39 -18.50
CA ARG A 494 -20.29 -5.73 -18.74
C ARG A 494 -19.17 -6.77 -18.62
N TYR A 495 -18.01 -6.46 -19.20
CA TYR A 495 -16.79 -7.25 -18.99
C TYR A 495 -15.74 -6.51 -18.17
N LEU A 496 -14.80 -7.27 -17.59
CA LEU A 496 -13.65 -6.76 -16.86
C LEU A 496 -12.36 -7.51 -17.26
N HIS A 497 -11.37 -6.79 -17.78
CA HIS A 497 -10.05 -7.33 -18.17
C HIS A 497 -8.90 -6.45 -17.70
N SER A 498 -7.65 -6.91 -17.87
CA SER A 498 -6.42 -6.27 -17.36
C SER A 498 -6.19 -4.82 -17.80
N ASP A 499 -6.68 -4.44 -18.99
CA ASP A 499 -6.39 -3.12 -19.57
C ASP A 499 -7.40 -2.03 -19.14
N ILE A 500 -8.37 -2.38 -18.28
CA ILE A 500 -9.30 -1.41 -17.69
C ILE A 500 -8.59 -0.71 -16.53
N ASP A 501 -8.72 0.61 -16.48
CA ASP A 501 -8.13 1.42 -15.42
C ASP A 501 -8.69 1.01 -14.03
N THR A 502 -7.91 1.19 -12.98
CA THR A 502 -8.32 0.91 -11.61
C THR A 502 -9.57 1.71 -11.22
N LEU A 503 -9.68 2.97 -11.62
CA LEU A 503 -10.85 3.81 -11.33
C LEU A 503 -12.09 3.29 -12.07
N GLU A 504 -11.97 3.03 -13.38
CA GLU A 504 -13.05 2.47 -14.19
C GLU A 504 -13.51 1.10 -13.65
N ARG A 505 -12.57 0.28 -13.16
CA ARG A 505 -12.88 -0.99 -12.50
C ARG A 505 -13.75 -0.79 -11.26
N ILE A 506 -13.44 0.19 -10.41
CA ILE A 506 -14.23 0.50 -9.21
C ILE A 506 -15.65 0.92 -9.60
N GLU A 507 -15.80 1.74 -10.64
CA GLU A 507 -17.10 2.16 -11.15
C GLU A 507 -17.92 0.97 -11.67
N ILE A 508 -17.32 0.09 -12.47
CA ILE A 508 -17.98 -1.12 -12.97
C ILE A 508 -18.49 -2.00 -11.82
N ILE A 509 -17.67 -2.20 -10.78
CA ILE A 509 -18.07 -3.00 -9.61
C ILE A 509 -19.22 -2.33 -8.86
N ARG A 510 -19.17 -1.02 -8.68
CA ARG A 510 -20.25 -0.25 -8.03
C ARG A 510 -21.55 -0.37 -8.82
N ASP A 511 -21.49 -0.18 -10.13
CA ASP A 511 -22.65 -0.25 -11.03
C ASP A 511 -23.28 -1.65 -11.03
N LEU A 512 -22.45 -2.70 -10.92
CA LEU A 512 -22.93 -4.05 -10.67
C LEU A 512 -23.69 -4.12 -9.35
N ARG A 513 -23.13 -3.63 -8.24
CA ARG A 513 -23.82 -3.65 -6.93
C ARG A 513 -25.14 -2.88 -6.95
N LEU A 514 -25.15 -1.69 -7.56
CA LEU A 514 -26.35 -0.86 -7.74
C LEU A 514 -27.39 -1.50 -8.66
N GLY A 515 -27.02 -2.50 -9.45
CA GLY A 515 -27.93 -3.14 -10.41
C GLY A 515 -28.16 -2.32 -11.66
N ALA A 516 -27.20 -1.46 -12.03
CA ALA A 516 -27.16 -0.86 -13.36
C ALA A 516 -27.04 -1.96 -14.44
N PHE A 517 -26.31 -3.03 -14.10
CA PHE A 517 -26.27 -4.28 -14.86
C PHE A 517 -26.23 -5.50 -13.92
N ASP A 518 -26.51 -6.69 -14.45
CA ASP A 518 -26.74 -7.91 -13.67
C ASP A 518 -25.58 -8.90 -13.74
N VAL A 519 -24.81 -8.88 -14.85
CA VAL A 519 -23.78 -9.87 -15.14
C VAL A 519 -22.43 -9.19 -15.38
N LEU A 520 -21.39 -9.65 -14.68
CA LEU A 520 -20.00 -9.25 -14.91
C LEU A 520 -19.19 -10.43 -15.44
N ILE A 521 -18.65 -10.29 -16.65
CA ILE A 521 -17.80 -11.30 -17.28
C ILE A 521 -16.34 -10.89 -17.11
N GLY A 522 -15.49 -11.78 -16.64
CA GLY A 522 -14.07 -11.49 -16.50
C GLY A 522 -13.18 -12.70 -16.73
N ILE A 523 -11.88 -12.49 -16.56
CA ILE A 523 -10.88 -13.55 -16.67
C ILE A 523 -10.31 -13.84 -15.27
N ASN A 524 -9.28 -13.08 -14.87
CA ASN A 524 -8.59 -13.25 -13.61
C ASN A 524 -9.01 -12.23 -12.54
N LEU A 525 -9.49 -11.05 -12.96
CA LEU A 525 -9.78 -9.93 -12.06
C LEU A 525 -10.99 -10.15 -11.15
N LEU A 526 -11.72 -11.25 -11.34
CA LEU A 526 -12.80 -11.66 -10.45
C LEU A 526 -12.30 -12.42 -9.21
N ARG A 527 -10.99 -12.69 -9.12
CA ARG A 527 -10.38 -13.55 -8.11
C ARG A 527 -10.07 -12.86 -6.80
N GLU A 528 -9.75 -11.57 -6.79
CA GLU A 528 -9.19 -10.86 -5.62
C GLU A 528 -9.88 -9.51 -5.40
N GLY A 529 -10.07 -9.12 -4.14
CA GLY A 529 -10.55 -7.78 -3.78
C GLY A 529 -12.02 -7.44 -4.12
N LEU A 530 -12.80 -8.37 -4.68
CA LEU A 530 -14.21 -8.13 -5.01
C LEU A 530 -15.16 -8.59 -3.91
N ASP A 531 -15.73 -7.64 -3.17
CA ASP A 531 -16.77 -7.89 -2.18
C ASP A 531 -18.15 -7.52 -2.72
N ILE A 532 -18.90 -8.52 -3.23
CA ILE A 532 -20.23 -8.34 -3.83
C ILE A 532 -21.22 -9.30 -3.13
N PRO A 533 -21.85 -8.89 -2.02
CA PRO A 533 -22.86 -9.71 -1.33
C PRO A 533 -24.07 -10.02 -2.21
N GLU A 534 -24.34 -9.20 -3.22
CA GLU A 534 -25.45 -9.35 -4.16
C GLU A 534 -25.23 -10.51 -5.17
N CYS A 535 -24.02 -11.09 -5.21
CA CYS A 535 -23.67 -12.17 -6.14
C CYS A 535 -24.21 -13.53 -5.67
N ALA A 536 -25.24 -14.05 -6.35
CA ALA A 536 -25.85 -15.35 -6.06
C ALA A 536 -25.34 -16.48 -6.98
N LEU A 537 -24.75 -16.15 -8.13
CA LEU A 537 -24.25 -17.14 -9.07
C LEU A 537 -22.84 -16.82 -9.54
N VAL A 538 -21.95 -17.80 -9.45
CA VAL A 538 -20.66 -17.79 -10.14
C VAL A 538 -20.66 -18.87 -11.21
N ALA A 539 -20.40 -18.50 -12.45
CA ALA A 539 -20.25 -19.42 -13.58
C ALA A 539 -18.79 -19.48 -14.04
N ILE A 540 -18.24 -20.68 -14.15
CA ILE A 540 -16.87 -20.92 -14.61
C ILE A 540 -16.97 -21.67 -15.94
N LEU A 541 -16.75 -20.96 -17.04
CA LEU A 541 -16.70 -21.56 -18.37
C LEU A 541 -15.40 -22.34 -18.55
N ASP A 542 -15.44 -23.41 -19.34
CA ASP A 542 -14.28 -24.24 -19.67
C ASP A 542 -13.48 -24.65 -18.41
N ALA A 543 -14.19 -25.10 -17.38
CA ALA A 543 -13.63 -25.38 -16.06
C ALA A 543 -12.65 -26.57 -16.05
N ASP A 544 -12.68 -27.41 -17.10
CA ASP A 544 -11.77 -28.54 -17.31
C ASP A 544 -10.50 -28.22 -18.10
N LYS A 545 -10.33 -26.97 -18.55
CA LYS A 545 -9.09 -26.52 -19.20
C LYS A 545 -8.05 -26.18 -18.17
N GLU A 546 -7.20 -27.15 -17.85
CA GLU A 546 -6.11 -26.96 -16.90
C GLU A 546 -5.17 -25.81 -17.31
N GLY A 547 -4.61 -25.15 -16.30
CA GLY A 547 -3.77 -23.97 -16.45
C GLY A 547 -3.90 -23.06 -15.25
N PHE A 548 -3.23 -21.90 -15.30
CA PHE A 548 -3.24 -20.94 -14.19
C PHE A 548 -4.66 -20.54 -13.76
N LEU A 549 -5.57 -20.30 -14.71
CA LEU A 549 -6.94 -19.84 -14.43
C LEU A 549 -7.87 -20.94 -13.87
N ARG A 550 -7.47 -22.21 -13.94
CA ARG A 550 -8.27 -23.38 -13.51
C ARG A 550 -7.48 -24.32 -12.60
N SER A 551 -6.45 -23.81 -11.92
CA SER A 551 -5.73 -24.55 -10.89
C SER A 551 -6.59 -24.74 -9.64
N LYS A 552 -6.17 -25.67 -8.76
CA LYS A 552 -6.79 -25.92 -7.44
C LYS A 552 -7.12 -24.62 -6.69
N THR A 553 -6.12 -23.76 -6.52
CA THR A 553 -6.22 -22.45 -5.86
C THR A 553 -7.25 -21.54 -6.54
N SER A 554 -7.14 -21.41 -7.87
CA SER A 554 -7.97 -20.51 -8.67
C SER A 554 -9.46 -20.86 -8.61
N LEU A 555 -9.76 -22.15 -8.71
CA LEU A 555 -11.14 -22.64 -8.64
C LEU A 555 -11.74 -22.37 -7.25
N VAL A 556 -11.03 -22.71 -6.18
CA VAL A 556 -11.50 -22.48 -4.80
C VAL A 556 -11.74 -20.99 -4.54
N GLN A 557 -10.86 -20.10 -4.98
CA GLN A 557 -11.04 -18.65 -4.83
C GLN A 557 -12.24 -18.13 -5.62
N THR A 558 -12.41 -18.60 -6.86
CA THR A 558 -13.53 -18.20 -7.72
C THR A 558 -14.85 -18.68 -7.15
N ILE A 559 -14.92 -19.93 -6.65
CA ILE A 559 -16.07 -20.48 -5.93
C ILE A 559 -16.41 -19.61 -4.71
N GLY A 560 -15.41 -19.20 -3.95
CA GLY A 560 -15.58 -18.36 -2.76
C GLY A 560 -16.27 -17.02 -3.01
N ARG A 561 -16.37 -16.54 -4.26
CA ARG A 561 -17.09 -15.30 -4.60
C ARG A 561 -18.61 -15.43 -4.44
N ALA A 562 -19.16 -16.64 -4.55
CA ALA A 562 -20.58 -16.90 -4.27
C ALA A 562 -20.87 -17.12 -2.77
N ALA A 563 -19.85 -17.18 -1.90
CA ALA A 563 -20.04 -17.52 -0.49
C ALA A 563 -20.52 -16.36 0.41
N ARG A 564 -20.76 -15.17 -0.18
CA ARG A 564 -21.28 -13.98 0.54
C ARG A 564 -22.80 -13.83 0.46
N ASN A 565 -23.47 -14.71 -0.27
CA ASN A 565 -24.91 -14.69 -0.50
C ASN A 565 -25.53 -16.01 -0.02
N ILE A 566 -26.71 -15.94 0.61
CA ILE A 566 -27.43 -17.11 1.12
C ILE A 566 -27.91 -18.05 -0.01
N GLU A 567 -28.26 -17.50 -1.17
CA GLU A 567 -28.64 -18.22 -2.39
C GLU A 567 -27.42 -18.52 -3.28
N GLY A 568 -26.22 -18.23 -2.78
CA GLY A 568 -24.95 -18.42 -3.49
C GLY A 568 -24.77 -19.84 -4.01
N ARG A 569 -24.53 -20.00 -5.31
CA ARG A 569 -24.21 -21.27 -5.97
C ARG A 569 -23.19 -21.10 -7.09
N VAL A 570 -22.55 -22.21 -7.50
CA VAL A 570 -21.53 -22.21 -8.55
C VAL A 570 -21.87 -23.21 -9.65
N ILE A 571 -21.73 -22.81 -10.91
CA ILE A 571 -21.80 -23.70 -12.07
C ILE A 571 -20.41 -23.81 -12.71
N LEU A 572 -19.93 -25.05 -12.84
CA LEU A 572 -18.66 -25.42 -13.45
C LEU A 572 -18.96 -26.11 -14.78
N TYR A 573 -18.72 -25.43 -15.91
CA TYR A 573 -18.93 -26.03 -17.23
C TYR A 573 -17.71 -26.85 -17.62
N ALA A 574 -17.83 -28.17 -17.61
CA ALA A 574 -16.73 -29.12 -17.82
C ALA A 574 -17.25 -30.45 -18.37
N ASP A 575 -16.52 -31.01 -19.35
CA ASP A 575 -16.80 -32.35 -19.87
C ASP A 575 -15.93 -33.40 -19.16
N LYS A 576 -14.77 -32.99 -18.63
CA LYS A 576 -13.84 -33.86 -17.90
C LYS A 576 -13.65 -33.40 -16.46
N MET A 577 -13.68 -34.36 -15.55
CA MET A 577 -13.40 -34.13 -14.14
C MET A 577 -11.87 -34.15 -13.89
N THR A 578 -11.22 -32.99 -14.00
CA THR A 578 -9.78 -32.81 -13.72
C THR A 578 -9.46 -32.93 -12.23
N ASP A 579 -8.19 -33.11 -11.88
CA ASP A 579 -7.80 -33.21 -10.47
C ASP A 579 -7.95 -31.88 -9.73
N SER A 580 -7.80 -30.76 -10.44
CA SER A 580 -8.09 -29.42 -9.90
C SER A 580 -9.57 -29.25 -9.57
N LEU A 581 -10.47 -29.72 -10.45
CA LEU A 581 -11.92 -29.69 -10.22
C LEU A 581 -12.33 -30.58 -9.04
N LYS A 582 -11.86 -31.83 -8.99
CA LYS A 582 -12.15 -32.75 -7.87
C LYS A 582 -11.73 -32.13 -6.55
N TYR A 583 -10.52 -31.59 -6.49
CA TYR A 583 -10.01 -30.95 -5.27
C TYR A 583 -10.88 -29.77 -4.84
N ALA A 584 -11.20 -28.86 -5.77
CA ALA A 584 -11.98 -27.67 -5.45
C ALA A 584 -13.40 -28.02 -4.97
N ILE A 585 -14.07 -28.97 -5.62
CA ILE A 585 -15.42 -29.43 -5.22
C ILE A 585 -15.36 -30.10 -3.84
N ASN A 586 -14.45 -31.06 -3.64
CA ASN A 586 -14.33 -31.79 -2.38
C ASN A 586 -14.00 -30.86 -1.21
N GLU A 587 -13.10 -29.89 -1.41
CA GLU A 587 -12.75 -28.93 -0.36
C GLU A 587 -13.91 -27.99 -0.05
N THR A 588 -14.66 -27.54 -1.06
CA THR A 588 -15.88 -26.72 -0.86
C THR A 588 -16.94 -27.49 -0.09
N ASP A 589 -17.18 -28.76 -0.45
CA ASP A 589 -18.16 -29.60 0.23
C ASP A 589 -17.74 -29.91 1.68
N ARG A 590 -16.45 -30.16 1.93
CA ARG A 590 -15.90 -30.33 3.29
C ARG A 590 -16.18 -29.10 4.15
N ARG A 591 -15.84 -27.91 3.65
CA ARG A 591 -16.06 -26.63 4.34
C ARG A 591 -17.54 -26.40 4.64
N ARG A 592 -18.38 -26.60 3.63
CA ARG A 592 -19.83 -26.44 3.71
C ARG A 592 -20.47 -27.36 4.75
N LEU A 593 -20.02 -28.62 4.84
CA LEU A 593 -20.51 -29.57 5.85
C LEU A 593 -20.18 -29.09 7.27
N LYS A 594 -18.92 -28.74 7.55
CA LYS A 594 -18.50 -28.24 8.86
C LYS A 594 -19.24 -26.97 9.27
N GLN A 595 -19.44 -26.03 8.33
CA GLN A 595 -20.23 -24.80 8.59
C GLN A 595 -21.70 -25.10 8.90
N LYS A 596 -22.34 -26.04 8.16
CA LYS A 596 -23.72 -26.46 8.45
C LYS A 596 -23.86 -27.11 9.82
N GLU A 597 -22.92 -27.97 10.19
CA GLU A 597 -22.90 -28.62 11.50
C GLU A 597 -22.73 -27.58 12.61
N TYR A 598 -21.81 -26.64 12.45
CA TYR A 598 -21.62 -25.54 13.39
C TYR A 598 -22.89 -24.71 13.56
N ASN A 599 -23.53 -24.30 12.46
CA ASN A 599 -24.77 -23.53 12.51
C ASN A 599 -25.89 -24.30 13.22
N LYS A 600 -26.02 -25.60 12.96
CA LYS A 600 -27.02 -26.46 13.60
C LYS A 600 -26.78 -26.60 15.10
N ILE A 601 -25.53 -26.79 15.53
CA ILE A 601 -25.16 -26.94 16.94
C ILE A 601 -25.38 -25.64 17.71
N ASN A 602 -25.08 -24.49 17.08
CA ASN A 602 -25.15 -23.18 17.74
C ASN A 602 -26.46 -22.42 17.49
N GLY A 603 -27.42 -23.01 16.77
CA GLY A 603 -28.71 -22.38 16.47
C GLY A 603 -28.63 -21.14 15.58
N ILE A 604 -27.63 -21.07 14.70
CA ILE A 604 -27.37 -19.91 13.83
C ILE A 604 -28.16 -20.07 12.53
N THR A 605 -28.94 -19.03 12.19
CA THR A 605 -29.58 -18.93 10.87
C THR A 605 -28.67 -18.09 9.96
N PRO A 606 -28.24 -18.62 8.80
CA PRO A 606 -27.39 -17.87 7.88
C PRO A 606 -28.08 -16.59 7.40
N GLU A 607 -27.35 -15.47 7.40
CA GLU A 607 -27.83 -14.21 6.86
C GLU A 607 -26.84 -13.62 5.87
N SER A 608 -27.35 -13.09 4.75
CA SER A 608 -26.52 -12.38 3.77
C SER A 608 -26.02 -11.07 4.36
N ILE A 609 -24.75 -10.73 4.08
CA ILE A 609 -24.15 -9.48 4.58
C ILE A 609 -24.82 -8.30 3.87
N LYS A 610 -25.44 -7.40 4.64
CA LYS A 610 -25.90 -6.11 4.12
C LYS A 610 -24.80 -5.09 4.32
N LYS A 611 -24.00 -4.86 3.28
CA LYS A 611 -23.01 -3.78 3.24
C LYS A 611 -23.62 -2.61 2.48
N ASN A 612 -23.65 -1.39 3.05
CA ASN A 612 -24.27 -0.28 2.34
C ASN A 612 -23.54 -0.06 1.01
N ILE A 613 -24.31 0.21 -0.04
CA ILE A 613 -23.76 0.50 -1.37
C ILE A 613 -23.18 1.93 -1.37
N SER A 614 -23.68 2.80 -0.50
CA SER A 614 -23.21 4.15 -0.30
C SER A 614 -21.81 4.20 0.33
N ASP A 615 -21.42 3.24 1.16
CA ASP A 615 -20.08 3.20 1.81
C ASP A 615 -18.89 3.16 0.83
N ILE A 616 -19.03 2.55 -0.36
CA ILE A 616 -17.92 2.48 -1.33
C ILE A 616 -17.52 3.89 -1.83
N LEU A 617 -18.49 4.80 -1.87
CA LEU A 617 -18.31 6.19 -2.25
C LEU A 617 -18.52 7.18 -1.12
N GLU A 618 -19.03 6.83 0.07
CA GLU A 618 -19.16 7.74 1.23
C GLU A 618 -17.94 7.65 2.15
N ASP A 619 -17.24 6.51 2.21
CA ASP A 619 -15.90 6.49 2.79
C ASP A 619 -14.91 7.28 1.92
N VAL A 620 -15.18 7.28 0.63
CA VAL A 620 -14.45 7.93 -0.45
C VAL A 620 -14.91 9.42 -0.51
N TYR A 621 -16.20 9.74 -0.54
CA TYR A 621 -16.81 11.07 -0.48
C TYR A 621 -17.45 11.29 0.89
N GLY A 622 -16.64 11.67 1.88
CA GLY A 622 -17.11 11.92 3.25
C GLY A 622 -18.34 12.84 3.31
N SER A 623 -19.31 12.43 4.14
CA SER A 623 -20.52 13.20 4.43
C SER A 623 -20.19 14.49 5.16
N ASP A 624 -20.31 15.63 4.48
CA ASP A 624 -20.67 16.90 5.11
C ASP A 624 -21.56 17.71 4.16
N ASN A 625 -22.63 18.27 4.72
CA ASN A 625 -23.75 18.90 4.02
C ASN A 625 -23.32 19.93 2.96
N LEU A 626 -23.30 19.56 1.67
CA LEU A 626 -23.21 20.52 0.56
C LEU A 626 -24.13 20.12 -0.61
N THR A 627 -24.62 21.16 -1.28
CA THR A 627 -25.74 21.17 -2.23
C THR A 627 -25.57 20.27 -3.46
N SER A 628 -26.69 19.71 -3.95
CA SER A 628 -26.87 18.82 -5.12
C SER A 628 -26.29 19.28 -6.46
N GLU A 629 -25.70 20.48 -6.51
CA GLU A 629 -25.06 21.07 -7.68
C GLU A 629 -23.56 20.72 -7.75
N SER A 630 -22.90 20.59 -6.59
CA SER A 630 -21.48 20.23 -6.47
C SER A 630 -21.22 18.76 -6.85
N GLU A 631 -22.15 17.86 -6.53
CA GLU A 631 -22.09 16.43 -6.90
C GLU A 631 -22.16 16.22 -8.42
N LYS A 632 -22.98 17.00 -9.12
CA LYS A 632 -23.11 16.94 -10.58
C LYS A 632 -21.83 17.40 -11.27
N ILE A 633 -21.19 18.44 -10.74
CA ILE A 633 -19.93 18.98 -11.26
C ILE A 633 -18.80 17.96 -11.04
N ALA A 634 -18.63 17.43 -9.83
CA ALA A 634 -17.63 16.39 -9.55
C ALA A 634 -17.80 15.16 -10.48
N SER A 635 -19.04 14.70 -10.68
CA SER A 635 -19.33 13.56 -11.56
C SER A 635 -19.03 13.80 -13.05
N SER A 636 -19.02 15.05 -13.54
CA SER A 636 -18.72 15.35 -14.94
C SER A 636 -17.22 15.50 -15.22
N TYR A 637 -16.43 15.93 -14.24
CA TYR A 637 -14.97 16.11 -14.39
C TYR A 637 -14.18 14.82 -14.19
N ILE A 638 -14.71 13.88 -13.39
CA ILE A 638 -14.13 12.53 -13.22
C ILE A 638 -14.27 11.69 -14.51
N LYS A 639 -15.30 11.96 -15.33
CA LYS A 639 -15.60 11.22 -16.57
C LYS A 639 -14.62 11.42 -17.72
N GLY A 640 -13.59 12.25 -17.59
CA GLY A 640 -12.58 12.35 -18.65
C GLY A 640 -11.26 12.84 -18.11
N ASN A 641 -10.24 11.98 -18.06
CA ASN A 641 -8.79 12.21 -18.06
C ASN A 641 -8.19 13.49 -17.44
N ASN A 642 -8.91 14.21 -16.59
CA ASN A 642 -8.58 15.58 -16.18
C ASN A 642 -8.69 15.77 -14.66
N PHE A 643 -8.68 14.67 -13.90
CA PHE A 643 -8.71 14.68 -12.43
C PHE A 643 -7.52 15.46 -11.85
N GLN A 644 -6.31 15.16 -12.32
CA GLN A 644 -5.10 15.91 -11.97
C GLN A 644 -5.20 17.40 -12.33
N ALA A 645 -5.75 17.72 -13.50
CA ALA A 645 -5.92 19.12 -13.89
C ALA A 645 -6.95 19.84 -13.00
N HIS A 646 -7.97 19.13 -12.52
CA HIS A 646 -8.94 19.66 -11.57
C HIS A 646 -8.30 19.94 -10.21
N ILE A 647 -7.53 18.99 -9.66
CA ILE A 647 -6.74 19.20 -8.44
C ILE A 647 -5.75 20.36 -8.61
N THR A 648 -5.11 20.46 -9.78
CA THR A 648 -4.20 21.57 -10.09
C THR A 648 -4.94 22.91 -10.09
N GLY A 649 -6.12 22.98 -10.72
CA GLY A 649 -6.97 24.17 -10.73
C GLY A 649 -7.50 24.55 -9.33
N LEU A 650 -7.90 23.57 -8.52
CA LEU A 650 -8.28 23.82 -7.12
C LEU A 650 -7.08 24.32 -6.31
N ASN A 651 -5.88 23.79 -6.54
CA ASN A 651 -4.66 24.25 -5.89
C ASN A 651 -4.33 25.72 -6.24
N GLU A 652 -4.53 26.13 -7.50
CA GLU A 652 -4.41 27.53 -7.90
C GLU A 652 -5.45 28.41 -7.19
N GLN A 653 -6.73 28.00 -7.21
CA GLN A 653 -7.80 28.73 -6.51
C GLN A 653 -7.56 28.86 -5.00
N MET A 654 -7.05 27.80 -4.37
CA MET A 654 -6.67 27.80 -2.96
C MET A 654 -5.56 28.82 -2.68
N LYS A 655 -4.53 28.88 -3.53
CA LYS A 655 -3.42 29.83 -3.41
C LYS A 655 -3.89 31.26 -3.63
N ASP A 656 -4.79 31.49 -4.57
CA ASP A 656 -5.39 32.80 -4.83
C ASP A 656 -6.25 33.27 -3.65
N ALA A 657 -7.11 32.40 -3.11
CA ALA A 657 -7.91 32.69 -1.92
C ALA A 657 -7.02 33.04 -0.70
N ALA A 658 -5.94 32.27 -0.49
CA ALA A 658 -4.97 32.58 0.56
C ALA A 658 -4.24 33.91 0.31
N GLY A 659 -3.88 34.22 -0.94
CA GLY A 659 -3.27 35.49 -1.34
C GLY A 659 -4.20 36.69 -1.14
N ASN A 660 -5.51 36.50 -1.32
CA ASN A 660 -6.55 37.50 -1.10
C ASN A 660 -7.00 37.62 0.37
N LEU A 661 -6.34 36.90 1.29
CA LEU A 661 -6.67 36.86 2.73
C LEU A 661 -8.04 36.22 3.05
N GLU A 662 -8.58 35.42 2.13
CA GLU A 662 -9.82 34.66 2.29
C GLU A 662 -9.52 33.27 2.89
N PHE A 663 -9.00 33.26 4.11
CA PHE A 663 -8.45 32.05 4.74
C PHE A 663 -9.48 30.94 4.96
N GLU A 664 -10.75 31.27 5.21
CA GLU A 664 -11.83 30.28 5.38
C GLU A 664 -12.10 29.53 4.08
N GLU A 665 -12.12 30.23 2.94
CA GLU A 665 -12.33 29.61 1.64
C GLU A 665 -11.09 28.82 1.19
N ALA A 666 -9.89 29.35 1.44
CA ALA A 666 -8.64 28.63 1.17
C ALA A 666 -8.55 27.32 1.98
N ALA A 667 -8.96 27.35 3.26
CA ALA A 667 -9.03 26.14 4.09
C ALA A 667 -10.08 25.15 3.56
N ARG A 668 -11.24 25.64 3.12
CA ARG A 668 -12.29 24.80 2.53
C ARG A 668 -11.82 24.12 1.24
N ILE A 669 -11.18 24.85 0.34
CA ILE A 669 -10.64 24.29 -0.92
C ILE A 669 -9.53 23.27 -0.62
N ARG A 670 -8.65 23.54 0.35
CA ARG A 670 -7.64 22.58 0.81
C ARG A 670 -8.25 21.27 1.28
N ASP A 671 -9.28 21.35 2.11
CA ASP A 671 -9.94 20.18 2.67
C ASP A 671 -10.67 19.38 1.57
N GLU A 672 -11.17 20.06 0.53
CA GLU A 672 -11.72 19.42 -0.67
C GLU A 672 -10.64 18.74 -1.53
N ILE A 673 -9.48 19.38 -1.75
CA ILE A 673 -8.35 18.75 -2.47
C ILE A 673 -7.92 17.47 -1.75
N ARG A 674 -7.76 17.53 -0.42
CA ARG A 674 -7.40 16.35 0.39
C ARG A 674 -8.40 15.23 0.25
N ARG A 675 -9.68 15.57 0.23
CA ARG A 675 -10.77 14.62 0.01
C ARG A 675 -10.61 13.95 -1.35
N LEU A 676 -10.34 14.72 -2.41
CA LEU A 676 -10.11 14.21 -3.77
C LEU A 676 -8.83 13.36 -3.89
N GLU A 677 -7.75 13.71 -3.21
CA GLU A 677 -6.51 12.91 -3.21
C GLU A 677 -6.69 11.58 -2.44
N SER A 678 -7.36 11.60 -1.28
CA SER A 678 -7.65 10.37 -0.53
C SER A 678 -8.57 9.43 -1.30
N LEU A 679 -9.52 10.01 -2.03
CA LEU A 679 -10.41 9.35 -2.98
C LEU A 679 -9.65 8.55 -4.05
N GLU A 680 -8.69 9.19 -4.71
CA GLU A 680 -7.87 8.58 -5.75
C GLU A 680 -7.04 7.40 -5.20
N LEU A 681 -6.55 7.54 -3.97
CA LEU A 681 -5.80 6.49 -3.28
C LEU A 681 -6.69 5.36 -2.70
N GLY A 682 -8.01 5.50 -2.76
CA GLY A 682 -8.96 4.55 -2.15
C GLY A 682 -8.90 4.53 -0.61
N LEU A 683 -8.40 5.60 0.01
CA LEU A 683 -8.29 5.76 1.45
C LEU A 683 -9.55 6.48 1.97
N GLY A 684 -10.40 5.73 2.67
CA GLY A 684 -11.61 6.28 3.24
C GLY A 684 -11.35 7.19 4.46
N LYS A 685 -11.90 8.42 4.41
CA LYS A 685 -11.94 9.50 5.44
C LYS A 685 -10.63 10.15 5.94
N PRO A 686 -10.50 11.51 5.85
CA PRO A 686 -9.48 12.27 6.54
C PRO A 686 -9.79 12.45 8.04
N GLY A 687 -8.74 12.44 8.87
CA GLY A 687 -8.84 12.80 10.28
C GLY A 687 -9.10 14.29 10.43
N VAL A 688 -10.30 14.67 10.87
CA VAL A 688 -10.58 16.05 11.26
C VAL A 688 -9.91 16.31 12.61
N SER A 689 -9.04 17.33 12.68
CA SER A 689 -8.41 17.74 13.93
C SER A 689 -9.48 18.11 14.97
N THR A 690 -9.42 17.49 16.15
CA THR A 690 -10.38 17.66 17.26
C THR A 690 -10.37 19.04 17.92
N SER A 691 -9.52 19.99 17.48
CA SER A 691 -9.37 21.30 18.12
C SER A 691 -10.21 22.44 17.52
N ALA A 692 -10.89 22.25 16.38
CA ALA A 692 -11.71 23.29 15.74
C ALA A 692 -13.23 23.18 16.04
N SER A 693 -13.73 22.01 16.47
CA SER A 693 -15.17 21.81 16.71
C SER A 693 -15.68 22.37 18.05
N SER A 694 -14.78 22.66 19.00
CA SER A 694 -15.16 23.07 20.36
C SER A 694 -15.44 24.57 20.54
N LYS A 695 -15.22 25.41 19.52
CA LYS A 695 -15.48 26.86 19.61
C LYS A 695 -16.74 27.34 18.86
N SER A 696 -17.37 26.51 18.04
CA SER A 696 -18.57 26.90 17.27
C SER A 696 -19.90 26.78 18.05
N HIS A 697 -19.90 26.10 19.19
CA HIS A 697 -21.13 25.78 19.94
C HIS A 697 -21.46 26.71 21.13
N SER A 698 -20.65 27.73 21.45
CA SER A 698 -20.87 28.57 22.65
C SER A 698 -21.48 29.96 22.42
N LYS A 699 -21.86 30.34 21.19
CA LYS A 699 -22.37 31.70 20.90
C LYS A 699 -23.82 31.83 20.37
N LYS A 700 -24.61 30.76 20.31
CA LYS A 700 -25.99 30.84 19.75
C LYS A 700 -27.16 30.88 20.76
N ASN A 701 -26.93 30.79 22.07
CA ASN A 701 -28.01 30.84 23.08
C ASN A 701 -27.90 32.06 24.00
N ALA A 702 -28.16 33.26 23.49
CA ALA A 702 -28.50 34.42 24.31
C ALA A 702 -29.20 35.50 23.48
N ARG A 703 -30.46 35.28 23.08
CA ARG A 703 -31.39 36.34 22.66
C ARG A 703 -32.82 35.79 22.52
N THR A 704 -33.46 35.53 23.66
CA THR A 704 -34.92 35.40 23.71
C THR A 704 -35.47 36.67 24.32
N LYS A 705 -36.19 37.44 23.49
CA LYS A 705 -36.98 38.60 23.90
C LYS A 705 -38.15 38.11 24.76
N THR A 706 -38.23 38.57 25.99
CA THR A 706 -39.47 38.56 26.78
C THR A 706 -40.17 39.89 26.54
N ILE A 707 -41.36 39.84 25.95
CA ILE A 707 -42.32 40.95 25.91
C ILE A 707 -43.39 40.65 26.95
N ASN A 708 -43.71 41.68 27.76
CA ASN A 708 -44.70 41.70 28.84
C ASN A 708 -46.08 41.17 28.45
N PHE A 709 -46.68 40.31 29.29
CA PHE A 709 -47.78 40.64 30.21
C PHE A 709 -47.88 39.57 31.30
#